data_AF-A0A1A7GU45-F1
#
_entry.id   AF-A0A1A7GU45-F1
#
_cell.length_a   1.000
_cell.length_b   1.000
_cell.length_c   1.000
_cell.angle_alpha   90.00
_cell.angle_beta   90.00
_cell.angle_gamma   90.00
#
_symmetry.space_group_name_H-M   'P 1'
#
loop_
_entity.id
_entity.type
_entity.pdbx_description
1 polymer ?
#
loop_
_entity_poly.entity_id
_entity_poly.type
_entity_poly.pdbx_seq_one_letter_code
_entity_poly.pdbx_strand_id
1 'polypeptide(L)'
;MRQVRQALASEFDGLIDLGESEFARNRETLFFSRALAAKAVRIATDCTSQEAAAAVTDGADDFGIDAVAVSQATGELWLIQAKWSDQGAARFTSADASKLLNAFRMLDNLDFDRFNARFQGFADRIHRVLAQPMPQVHLVAAVMGPAAPATSALQLIHRESPDLDTRTNLTVLASSDLVAAIRQDLAPQPVTVTATFVDGWYGQDLPYPAHVGTVTADEIAHWYERHGGELFNVNVRRSLGHTSVNATLDDSLAKNPEKFWYFNNGITVLCESATAEYFGRRAQGAPVRLTLTDAQIVNGAQTVASLYRAFADDPQALAEVKVMVRIITVGQTPPGFASSVTVATNTQNHVEQRDFIALDPVQAYIRDDFRLTLEKDYIVKRGELEPAPDAGCTVLEAATALACAHSDARMVAGTRASTDFLWQSAPEGGYTQLFAEPPSAVQIWRSVQLLRTVQQTVHDLAATLPGRAAAIAESGALLVAHLVFQRTDIEAIDDLDADWQPMLDAAVKLTAQALAHLIAEVDLLYGPHSFVSRTFSQAAVCRDLAAAVLESFERPGHDPELAVYQRPPESRRGRRPNPVRLLVDQRRLPEGTQLMYHPGPREDEAIGEWLNADPNRFMATWTNDTAKPLLWAADGGRYSLAGLIVHMWRQAGWDDAPLAVQGSTRWAMPGGPTLSDLAQELWHETQTAESYPGESGGDVRREDGTNGA
;
A
#
# COMPACT_ATOMS: atom_id res chain seq x y z
N MET A 1 14.73 -14.81 -12.86
CA MET A 1 14.24 -15.55 -14.05
C MET A 1 13.08 -14.81 -14.71
N ARG A 2 11.86 -14.81 -14.13
CA ARG A 2 10.71 -14.02 -14.63
C ARG A 2 11.04 -12.52 -14.78
N GLN A 3 11.73 -11.95 -13.79
CA GLN A 3 12.27 -10.58 -13.83
C GLN A 3 13.16 -10.29 -15.05
N VAL A 4 14.05 -11.23 -15.42
CA VAL A 4 14.93 -11.07 -16.60
C VAL A 4 14.12 -11.15 -17.88
N ARG A 5 13.21 -12.13 -17.97
CA ARG A 5 12.31 -12.30 -19.13
C ARG A 5 11.53 -11.01 -19.40
N GLN A 6 10.91 -10.44 -18.37
CA GLN A 6 10.09 -9.25 -18.54
C GLN A 6 10.91 -8.00 -18.82
N ALA A 7 12.07 -7.83 -18.17
CA ALA A 7 12.98 -6.73 -18.49
C ALA A 7 13.47 -6.80 -19.93
N LEU A 8 13.85 -7.99 -20.43
CA LEU A 8 14.23 -8.17 -21.83
C LEU A 8 13.07 -7.88 -22.79
N ALA A 9 11.84 -8.31 -22.44
CA ALA A 9 10.66 -7.99 -23.21
C ALA A 9 10.43 -6.47 -23.27
N SER A 10 10.39 -5.79 -22.12
CA SER A 10 10.17 -4.34 -22.05
C SER A 10 11.26 -3.53 -22.75
N GLU A 11 12.52 -3.97 -22.67
CA GLU A 11 13.66 -3.21 -23.20
C GLU A 11 13.83 -3.40 -24.72
N PHE A 12 13.59 -4.61 -25.22
CA PHE A 12 13.91 -4.98 -26.60
C PHE A 12 12.69 -5.27 -27.48
N ASP A 13 11.47 -5.07 -26.97
CA ASP A 13 10.26 -5.14 -27.79
C ASP A 13 10.34 -4.14 -28.96
N GLY A 14 9.98 -4.60 -30.15
CA GLY A 14 10.10 -3.83 -31.39
C GLY A 14 11.54 -3.55 -31.88
N LEU A 15 12.60 -3.88 -31.11
CA LEU A 15 14.00 -3.64 -31.49
C LEU A 15 14.67 -4.89 -32.09
N ILE A 16 14.26 -6.09 -31.66
CA ILE A 16 14.87 -7.34 -32.12
C ILE A 16 14.25 -7.79 -33.43
N ASP A 17 15.07 -7.94 -34.47
CA ASP A 17 14.66 -8.51 -35.74
C ASP A 17 14.45 -10.03 -35.61
N LEU A 18 13.20 -10.48 -35.67
CA LEU A 18 12.80 -11.90 -35.62
C LEU A 18 12.81 -12.60 -36.99
N GLY A 19 12.93 -11.87 -38.10
CA GLY A 19 12.81 -12.39 -39.45
C GLY A 19 11.43 -12.97 -39.81
N GLU A 20 11.29 -13.39 -41.07
CA GLU A 20 10.10 -14.08 -41.62
C GLU A 20 10.10 -15.58 -41.29
N SER A 21 9.98 -15.97 -40.01
CA SER A 21 9.83 -17.38 -39.62
C SER A 21 8.38 -17.74 -39.26
N GLU A 22 7.86 -18.81 -39.88
CA GLU A 22 6.44 -19.20 -39.97
C GLU A 22 5.82 -19.91 -38.73
N PHE A 23 6.49 -20.01 -37.57
CA PHE A 23 5.94 -20.76 -36.43
C PHE A 23 5.88 -19.94 -35.14
N ALA A 24 4.67 -19.53 -34.73
CA ALA A 24 4.40 -18.73 -33.53
C ALA A 24 5.04 -19.28 -32.24
N ARG A 25 5.12 -20.61 -32.07
CA ARG A 25 5.71 -21.27 -30.88
C ARG A 25 7.23 -21.13 -30.76
N ASN A 26 7.96 -20.88 -31.86
CA ASN A 26 9.41 -20.67 -31.82
C ASN A 26 9.81 -19.19 -31.79
N ARG A 27 8.87 -18.27 -32.05
CA ARG A 27 9.14 -16.83 -32.11
C ARG A 27 9.53 -16.26 -30.74
N GLU A 28 8.88 -16.73 -29.68
CA GLU A 28 9.13 -16.24 -28.32
C GLU A 28 10.50 -16.71 -27.80
N THR A 29 10.82 -18.00 -27.93
CA THR A 29 12.14 -18.52 -27.55
C THR A 29 13.26 -17.86 -28.37
N LEU A 30 13.03 -17.62 -29.66
CA LEU A 30 13.96 -16.90 -30.52
C LEU A 30 14.15 -15.44 -30.06
N PHE A 31 13.06 -14.75 -29.72
CA PHE A 31 13.11 -13.39 -29.18
C PHE A 31 13.98 -13.33 -27.92
N PHE A 32 13.74 -14.18 -26.93
CA PHE A 32 14.50 -14.14 -25.67
C PHE A 32 15.96 -14.55 -25.85
N SER A 33 16.28 -15.45 -26.79
CA SER A 33 17.67 -15.76 -27.12
C SER A 33 18.40 -14.53 -27.68
N ARG A 34 17.78 -13.83 -28.62
CA ARG A 34 18.33 -12.61 -29.25
C ARG A 34 18.38 -11.42 -28.30
N ALA A 35 17.34 -11.21 -27.50
CA ALA A 35 17.29 -10.16 -26.49
C ALA A 35 18.36 -10.39 -25.41
N LEU A 36 18.62 -11.65 -25.03
CA LEU A 36 19.71 -11.99 -24.12
C LEU A 36 21.09 -11.65 -24.73
N ALA A 37 21.31 -11.95 -26.01
CA ALA A 37 22.53 -11.58 -26.72
C ALA A 37 22.72 -10.05 -26.76
N ALA A 38 21.66 -9.29 -27.08
CA ALA A 38 21.68 -7.83 -27.06
C ALA A 38 21.97 -7.29 -25.65
N LYS A 39 21.34 -7.85 -24.60
CA LYS A 39 21.61 -7.41 -23.23
C LYS A 39 23.06 -7.64 -22.83
N ALA A 40 23.65 -8.77 -23.23
CA ALA A 40 25.06 -9.05 -23.02
C ALA A 40 25.98 -8.05 -23.74
N VAL A 41 25.62 -7.60 -24.95
CA VAL A 41 26.33 -6.52 -25.65
C VAL A 41 26.32 -5.24 -24.82
N ARG A 42 25.15 -4.81 -24.31
CA ARG A 42 25.05 -3.61 -23.45
C ARG A 42 25.94 -3.72 -22.22
N ILE A 43 25.85 -4.84 -21.49
CA ILE A 43 26.65 -5.08 -20.28
C ILE A 43 28.16 -5.02 -20.58
N ALA A 44 28.57 -5.49 -21.75
CA ALA A 44 29.98 -5.55 -22.13
C ALA A 44 30.54 -4.23 -22.68
N THR A 45 29.71 -3.31 -23.19
CA THR A 45 30.17 -2.16 -24.01
C THR A 45 29.49 -0.82 -23.71
N ASP A 46 28.60 -0.74 -22.72
CA ASP A 46 27.84 0.46 -22.31
C ASP A 46 27.06 1.17 -23.44
N CYS A 47 26.74 0.45 -24.53
CA CYS A 47 25.96 0.99 -25.64
C CYS A 47 24.45 1.08 -25.36
N THR A 48 23.73 1.78 -26.23
CA THR A 48 22.27 1.89 -26.15
C THR A 48 21.57 0.57 -26.51
N SER A 49 20.34 0.36 -26.03
CA SER A 49 19.55 -0.84 -26.37
C SER A 49 19.31 -1.00 -27.87
N GLN A 50 19.22 0.11 -28.62
CA GLN A 50 19.09 0.06 -30.08
C GLN A 50 20.37 -0.41 -30.76
N GLU A 51 21.53 0.10 -30.35
CA GLU A 51 22.84 -0.34 -30.87
C GLU A 51 23.11 -1.81 -30.52
N ALA A 52 22.76 -2.21 -29.31
CA ALA A 52 22.89 -3.59 -28.85
C ALA A 52 21.97 -4.56 -29.60
N ALA A 53 20.74 -4.16 -29.93
CA ALA A 53 19.84 -4.96 -30.76
C ALA A 53 20.39 -5.10 -32.19
N ALA A 54 20.98 -4.03 -32.75
CA ALA A 54 21.61 -4.06 -34.07
C ALA A 54 22.89 -4.93 -34.12
N ALA A 55 23.52 -5.19 -32.97
CA ALA A 55 24.70 -6.04 -32.82
C ALA A 55 24.39 -7.55 -32.85
N VAL A 56 23.12 -7.95 -32.86
CA VAL A 56 22.70 -9.36 -32.86
C VAL A 56 22.87 -9.98 -34.24
N THR A 57 23.64 -11.08 -34.30
CA THR A 57 23.96 -11.85 -35.52
C THR A 57 23.33 -13.24 -35.54
N ASP A 58 22.65 -13.65 -34.46
CA ASP A 58 21.94 -14.94 -34.31
C ASP A 58 21.09 -15.30 -35.54
N GLY A 59 21.32 -16.51 -36.06
CA GLY A 59 20.65 -17.01 -37.26
C GLY A 59 21.30 -18.28 -37.83
N ALA A 60 20.82 -18.75 -38.98
CA ALA A 60 21.56 -19.80 -39.70
C ALA A 60 22.98 -19.30 -40.04
N ASP A 61 23.96 -20.20 -40.03
CA ASP A 61 25.36 -19.89 -40.38
C ASP A 61 26.01 -18.76 -39.55
N ASP A 62 25.64 -18.63 -38.27
CA ASP A 62 26.31 -17.74 -37.30
C ASP A 62 27.51 -18.41 -36.58
N PHE A 63 27.66 -19.72 -36.74
CA PHE A 63 28.67 -20.57 -36.10
C PHE A 63 28.75 -20.42 -34.57
N GLY A 64 27.65 -20.02 -33.92
CA GLY A 64 27.57 -19.79 -32.48
C GLY A 64 28.04 -18.43 -32.00
N ILE A 65 28.16 -17.43 -32.89
CA ILE A 65 28.30 -16.02 -32.52
C ILE A 65 26.94 -15.35 -32.68
N ASP A 66 26.24 -15.18 -31.55
CA ASP A 66 24.88 -14.66 -31.51
C ASP A 66 24.84 -13.13 -31.52
N ALA A 67 25.92 -12.47 -31.09
CA ALA A 67 26.13 -11.03 -31.23
C ALA A 67 27.61 -10.63 -31.29
N VAL A 68 27.88 -9.48 -31.91
CA VAL A 68 29.23 -8.91 -32.05
C VAL A 68 29.24 -7.43 -31.67
N ALA A 69 30.18 -7.03 -30.81
CA ALA A 69 30.45 -5.63 -30.53
C ALA A 69 31.91 -5.27 -30.81
N VAL A 70 32.13 -4.06 -31.33
CA VAL A 70 33.47 -3.55 -31.66
C VAL A 70 33.61 -2.11 -31.18
N SER A 71 34.56 -1.88 -30.27
CA SER A 71 34.91 -0.55 -29.80
C SER A 71 35.96 0.07 -30.73
N GLN A 72 35.58 1.15 -31.41
CA GLN A 72 36.52 1.89 -32.26
C GLN A 72 37.54 2.71 -31.45
N ALA A 73 37.21 3.06 -30.20
CA ALA A 73 38.08 3.86 -29.34
C ALA A 73 39.19 3.03 -28.68
N THR A 74 38.86 1.81 -28.25
CA THR A 74 39.78 0.94 -27.49
C THR A 74 40.39 -0.19 -28.33
N GLY A 75 39.85 -0.48 -29.52
CA GLY A 75 40.33 -1.58 -30.37
C GLY A 75 39.95 -2.96 -29.84
N GLU A 76 38.86 -3.04 -29.08
CA GLU A 76 38.36 -4.27 -28.46
C GLU A 76 37.24 -4.90 -29.28
N LEU A 77 37.21 -6.23 -29.31
CA LEU A 77 36.21 -7.06 -29.99
C LEU A 77 35.51 -7.95 -28.98
N TRP A 78 34.18 -7.95 -28.95
CA TRP A 78 33.39 -8.89 -28.16
C TRP A 78 32.64 -9.84 -29.08
N LEU A 79 32.83 -11.14 -28.86
CA LEU A 79 32.11 -12.22 -29.53
C LEU A 79 31.22 -12.91 -28.50
N ILE A 80 29.91 -12.80 -28.66
CA ILE A 80 28.94 -13.20 -27.64
C ILE A 80 28.18 -14.43 -28.13
N GLN A 81 28.11 -15.45 -27.28
CA GLN A 81 27.18 -16.56 -27.41
C GLN A 81 26.14 -16.49 -26.29
N ALA A 82 24.87 -16.45 -26.64
CA ALA A 82 23.73 -16.41 -25.73
C ALA A 82 23.02 -17.77 -25.65
N LYS A 83 22.51 -18.10 -24.45
CA LYS A 83 21.73 -19.31 -24.25
C LYS A 83 20.57 -19.07 -23.30
N TRP A 84 19.38 -19.02 -23.86
CA TRP A 84 18.14 -18.89 -23.10
C TRP A 84 17.64 -20.25 -22.58
N SER A 85 17.05 -20.23 -21.38
CA SER A 85 16.27 -21.34 -20.83
C SER A 85 15.15 -20.78 -19.98
N ASP A 86 13.91 -21.15 -20.29
CA ASP A 86 12.74 -20.73 -19.50
C ASP A 86 12.80 -21.23 -18.05
N GLN A 87 13.53 -22.32 -17.81
CA GLN A 87 13.72 -22.94 -16.49
C GLN A 87 14.98 -22.45 -15.76
N GLY A 88 15.75 -21.52 -16.34
CA GLY A 88 16.98 -21.02 -15.71
C GLY A 88 18.09 -22.05 -15.58
N ALA A 89 18.03 -23.12 -16.38
CA ALA A 89 18.95 -24.24 -16.33
C ALA A 89 20.01 -24.19 -17.45
N ALA A 90 20.08 -23.09 -18.22
CA ALA A 90 21.05 -22.98 -19.30
C ALA A 90 22.47 -23.00 -18.73
N ARG A 91 23.36 -23.75 -19.39
CA ARG A 91 24.78 -23.81 -19.05
C ARG A 91 25.61 -23.67 -20.31
N PHE A 92 26.78 -23.06 -20.14
CA PHE A 92 27.81 -23.04 -21.17
C PHE A 92 28.52 -24.38 -21.20
N THR A 93 28.30 -25.15 -22.28
CA THR A 93 28.81 -26.52 -22.44
C THR A 93 30.08 -26.58 -23.28
N SER A 94 30.75 -27.73 -23.33
CA SER A 94 31.93 -27.93 -24.20
C SER A 94 31.59 -27.83 -25.69
N ALA A 95 30.36 -28.17 -26.09
CA ALA A 95 29.91 -27.99 -27.47
C ALA A 95 29.76 -26.51 -27.83
N ASP A 96 29.26 -25.70 -26.89
CA ASP A 96 29.14 -24.25 -27.02
C ASP A 96 30.53 -23.61 -27.15
N ALA A 97 31.44 -23.95 -26.22
CA ALA A 97 32.83 -23.51 -26.28
C ALA A 97 33.52 -23.88 -27.60
N SER A 98 33.33 -25.11 -28.09
CA SER A 98 33.92 -25.55 -29.36
C SER A 98 33.40 -24.75 -30.55
N LYS A 99 32.12 -24.36 -30.56
CA LYS A 99 31.55 -23.53 -31.63
C LYS A 99 32.16 -22.13 -31.62
N LEU A 100 32.18 -21.48 -30.46
CA LEU A 100 32.72 -20.13 -30.30
C LEU A 100 34.22 -20.07 -30.67
N LEU A 101 35.01 -21.06 -30.24
CA LEU A 101 36.42 -21.16 -30.61
C LEU A 101 36.63 -21.42 -32.11
N ASN A 102 35.81 -22.28 -32.71
CA ASN A 102 35.87 -22.53 -34.15
C ASN A 102 35.50 -21.28 -34.96
N ALA A 103 34.47 -20.55 -34.52
CA ALA A 103 34.09 -19.29 -35.14
C ALA A 103 35.22 -18.26 -35.04
N PHE A 104 35.86 -18.12 -33.87
CA PHE A 104 37.03 -17.25 -33.72
C PHE A 104 38.18 -17.62 -34.66
N ARG A 105 38.50 -18.91 -34.81
CA ARG A 105 39.50 -19.39 -35.79
C ARG A 105 39.15 -19.03 -37.22
N MET A 106 37.86 -19.08 -37.59
CA MET A 106 37.40 -18.66 -38.92
C MET A 106 37.63 -17.16 -39.13
N LEU A 107 37.39 -16.33 -38.09
CA LEU A 107 37.65 -14.88 -38.17
C LEU A 107 39.14 -14.55 -38.26
N ASP A 108 39.99 -15.26 -37.51
CA ASP A 108 41.45 -15.11 -37.56
C ASP A 108 42.02 -15.49 -38.93
N ASN A 109 41.44 -16.51 -39.58
CA ASN A 109 41.76 -16.92 -40.95
C ASN A 109 41.10 -16.05 -42.04
N LEU A 110 40.34 -15.02 -41.67
CA LEU A 110 39.61 -14.13 -42.57
C LEU A 110 38.51 -14.83 -43.41
N ASP A 111 37.98 -15.96 -42.94
CA ASP A 111 36.91 -16.74 -43.59
C ASP A 111 35.52 -16.12 -43.37
N PHE A 112 35.38 -14.80 -43.59
CA PHE A 112 34.13 -14.07 -43.33
C PHE A 112 32.98 -14.54 -44.22
N ASP A 113 33.23 -14.95 -45.47
CA ASP A 113 32.22 -15.34 -46.47
C ASP A 113 31.30 -16.48 -46.03
N ARG A 114 31.71 -17.25 -45.02
CA ARG A 114 30.93 -18.36 -44.48
C ARG A 114 29.82 -17.89 -43.55
N PHE A 115 29.95 -16.72 -42.93
CA PHE A 115 28.98 -16.19 -41.98
C PHE A 115 27.76 -15.56 -42.67
N ASN A 116 26.64 -15.53 -41.95
CA ASN A 116 25.38 -15.00 -42.47
C ASN A 116 25.40 -13.49 -42.80
N ALA A 117 24.36 -13.03 -43.51
CA ALA A 117 24.25 -11.64 -43.96
C ALA A 117 24.25 -10.60 -42.82
N ARG A 118 23.74 -10.95 -41.64
CA ARG A 118 23.75 -10.07 -40.46
C ARG A 118 25.17 -9.87 -39.95
N PHE A 119 25.97 -10.94 -39.95
CA PHE A 119 27.38 -10.89 -39.58
C PHE A 119 28.24 -10.10 -40.56
N GLN A 120 27.94 -10.16 -41.87
CA GLN A 120 28.71 -9.46 -42.90
C GLN A 120 28.80 -7.95 -42.67
N GLY A 121 27.78 -7.33 -42.04
CA GLY A 121 27.82 -5.92 -41.66
C GLY A 121 28.96 -5.54 -40.70
N PHE A 122 29.55 -6.52 -40.01
CA PHE A 122 30.63 -6.34 -39.04
C PHE A 122 32.01 -6.76 -39.58
N ALA A 123 32.09 -7.53 -40.67
CA ALA A 123 33.33 -8.11 -41.19
C ALA A 123 34.47 -7.08 -41.34
N ASP A 124 34.21 -5.95 -42.00
CA ASP A 124 35.21 -4.87 -42.18
C ASP A 124 35.70 -4.25 -40.87
N ARG A 125 34.85 -4.22 -39.84
CA ARG A 125 35.20 -3.68 -38.52
C ARG A 125 36.02 -4.70 -37.73
N ILE A 126 35.60 -5.97 -37.76
CA ILE A 126 36.30 -7.08 -37.10
C ILE A 126 37.70 -7.23 -37.70
N HIS A 127 37.81 -7.27 -39.04
CA HIS A 127 39.09 -7.36 -39.73
C HIS A 127 40.05 -6.23 -39.32
N ARG A 128 39.55 -4.99 -39.22
CA ARG A 128 40.35 -3.85 -38.76
C ARG A 128 40.85 -3.97 -37.33
N VAL A 129 40.06 -4.59 -36.44
CA VAL A 129 40.50 -4.85 -35.06
C VAL A 129 41.54 -5.97 -35.05
N LEU A 130 41.27 -7.10 -35.69
CA LEU A 130 42.17 -8.26 -35.72
C LEU A 130 43.51 -7.97 -36.40
N ALA A 131 43.55 -7.02 -37.34
CA ALA A 131 44.78 -6.57 -38.00
C ALA A 131 45.69 -5.70 -37.11
N GLN A 132 45.24 -5.30 -35.91
CA GLN A 132 46.08 -4.55 -34.97
C GLN A 132 47.19 -5.44 -34.39
N PRO A 133 48.30 -4.88 -33.89
CA PRO A 133 49.40 -5.68 -33.33
C PRO A 133 49.00 -6.48 -32.07
N MET A 134 48.05 -5.97 -31.28
CA MET A 134 47.60 -6.55 -30.00
C MET A 134 46.08 -6.36 -29.82
N PRO A 135 45.23 -7.01 -30.64
CA PRO A 135 43.78 -6.93 -30.47
C PRO A 135 43.38 -7.59 -29.15
N GLN A 136 42.45 -6.97 -28.43
CA GLN A 136 41.83 -7.56 -27.25
C GLN A 136 40.49 -8.17 -27.67
N VAL A 137 40.38 -9.49 -27.53
CA VAL A 137 39.18 -10.24 -27.94
C VAL A 137 38.53 -10.85 -26.72
N HIS A 138 37.30 -10.44 -26.46
CA HIS A 138 36.48 -10.90 -25.35
C HIS A 138 35.47 -11.92 -25.85
N LEU A 139 35.64 -13.17 -25.45
CA LEU A 139 34.67 -14.24 -25.66
C LEU A 139 33.67 -14.19 -24.50
N VAL A 140 32.39 -13.98 -24.80
CA VAL A 140 31.37 -13.81 -23.78
C VAL A 140 30.31 -14.90 -23.91
N ALA A 141 30.10 -15.66 -22.85
CA ALA A 141 29.01 -16.63 -22.76
C ALA A 141 27.90 -16.07 -21.88
N ALA A 142 26.81 -15.60 -22.49
CA ALA A 142 25.63 -15.13 -21.79
C ALA A 142 24.64 -16.28 -21.57
N VAL A 143 24.46 -16.72 -20.34
CA VAL A 143 23.63 -17.88 -20.00
C VAL A 143 22.52 -17.51 -19.05
N MET A 144 21.29 -17.89 -19.40
CA MET A 144 20.16 -17.82 -18.49
C MET A 144 20.19 -19.03 -17.53
N GLY A 145 21.16 -19.01 -16.62
CA GLY A 145 21.41 -20.06 -15.64
C GLY A 145 22.60 -19.73 -14.71
N PRO A 146 23.20 -20.72 -14.02
CA PRO A 146 24.22 -20.48 -13.01
C PRO A 146 25.55 -19.98 -13.59
N ALA A 147 26.32 -19.23 -12.79
CA ALA A 147 27.62 -18.63 -13.14
C ALA A 147 28.73 -19.62 -13.48
N ALA A 148 28.65 -20.85 -12.98
CA ALA A 148 29.68 -21.84 -13.25
C ALA A 148 29.47 -22.48 -14.65
N PRO A 149 30.38 -22.23 -15.63
CA PRO A 149 30.38 -23.01 -16.87
C PRO A 149 30.65 -24.49 -16.56
N ALA A 150 30.28 -25.39 -17.48
CA ALA A 150 30.59 -26.80 -17.31
C ALA A 150 32.12 -27.00 -17.21
N THR A 151 32.59 -27.83 -16.27
CA THR A 151 34.02 -28.10 -16.06
C THR A 151 34.72 -28.54 -17.36
N SER A 152 34.00 -29.28 -18.21
CA SER A 152 34.50 -29.71 -19.53
C SER A 152 34.69 -28.57 -20.53
N ALA A 153 33.90 -27.49 -20.44
CA ALA A 153 34.04 -26.31 -21.28
C ALA A 153 35.30 -25.51 -20.90
N LEU A 154 35.55 -25.32 -19.60
CA LEU A 154 36.77 -24.69 -19.11
C LEU A 154 38.03 -25.48 -19.47
N GLN A 155 37.98 -26.81 -19.36
CA GLN A 155 39.10 -27.68 -19.76
C GLN A 155 39.38 -27.62 -21.25
N LEU A 156 38.35 -27.52 -22.10
CA LEU A 156 38.51 -27.35 -23.54
C LEU A 156 39.19 -26.01 -23.85
N ILE A 157 38.68 -24.92 -23.29
CA ILE A 157 39.23 -23.58 -23.53
C ILE A 157 40.66 -23.49 -23.02
N HIS A 158 40.96 -24.03 -21.83
CA HIS A 158 42.32 -24.07 -21.30
C HIS A 158 43.27 -24.91 -22.17
N ARG A 159 42.79 -26.00 -22.78
CA ARG A 159 43.59 -26.83 -23.69
C ARG A 159 43.94 -26.10 -24.99
N GLU A 160 43.00 -25.32 -25.52
CA GLU A 160 43.19 -24.55 -26.76
C GLU A 160 43.81 -23.16 -26.50
N SER A 161 43.91 -22.75 -25.22
CA SER A 161 44.54 -21.52 -24.74
C SER A 161 46.02 -21.30 -25.14
N PRO A 162 46.83 -22.30 -25.50
CA PRO A 162 48.17 -22.06 -26.04
C PRO A 162 48.15 -21.49 -27.47
N ASP A 163 47.12 -21.82 -28.26
CA ASP A 163 46.92 -21.29 -29.62
C ASP A 163 46.14 -19.96 -29.59
N LEU A 164 45.30 -19.78 -28.57
CA LEU A 164 44.67 -18.50 -28.22
C LEU A 164 45.70 -17.70 -27.41
N ASP A 165 46.57 -16.97 -28.11
CA ASP A 165 47.55 -16.08 -27.48
C ASP A 165 46.94 -15.21 -26.34
N THR A 166 47.77 -14.56 -25.52
CA THR A 166 47.44 -13.67 -24.36
C THR A 166 46.41 -12.55 -24.60
N ARG A 167 45.81 -12.51 -25.79
CA ARG A 167 44.87 -11.56 -26.39
C ARG A 167 43.39 -11.92 -26.19
N THR A 168 43.05 -13.12 -25.72
CA THR A 168 41.66 -13.55 -25.52
C THR A 168 41.27 -13.69 -24.04
N ASN A 169 40.11 -13.16 -23.65
CA ASN A 169 39.52 -13.39 -22.32
C ASN A 169 38.12 -14.02 -22.45
N LEU A 170 37.82 -15.02 -21.62
CA LEU A 170 36.48 -15.61 -21.53
C LEU A 170 35.73 -15.06 -20.32
N THR A 171 34.58 -14.45 -20.56
CA THR A 171 33.65 -14.00 -19.52
C THR A 171 32.34 -14.79 -19.60
N VAL A 172 31.84 -15.27 -18.46
CA VAL A 172 30.50 -15.86 -18.39
C VAL A 172 29.58 -14.87 -17.70
N LEU A 173 28.54 -14.42 -18.40
CA LEU A 173 27.47 -13.62 -17.84
C LEU A 173 26.31 -14.54 -17.48
N ALA A 174 26.05 -14.71 -16.20
CA ALA A 174 24.99 -15.57 -15.71
C ALA A 174 23.74 -14.81 -15.29
N SER A 175 22.75 -15.57 -14.83
CA SER A 175 21.48 -15.03 -14.35
C SER A 175 21.64 -13.96 -13.28
N SER A 176 22.62 -14.11 -12.37
CA SER A 176 22.94 -13.13 -11.34
C SER A 176 23.45 -11.81 -11.92
N ASP A 177 24.32 -11.87 -12.93
CA ASP A 177 24.95 -10.70 -13.54
C ASP A 177 23.92 -9.92 -14.36
N LEU A 178 23.05 -10.63 -15.06
CA LEU A 178 21.92 -10.05 -15.80
C LEU A 178 20.95 -9.34 -14.87
N VAL A 179 20.58 -9.96 -13.74
CA VAL A 179 19.70 -9.34 -12.73
C VAL A 179 20.37 -8.12 -12.10
N ALA A 180 21.67 -8.18 -11.80
CA ALA A 180 22.40 -7.05 -11.26
C ALA A 180 22.41 -5.86 -12.24
N ALA A 181 22.69 -6.11 -13.53
CA ALA A 181 22.67 -5.09 -14.56
C ALA A 181 21.28 -4.46 -14.74
N ILE A 182 20.21 -5.27 -14.74
CA ILE A 182 18.82 -4.78 -14.81
C ILE A 182 18.50 -3.89 -13.60
N ARG A 183 18.94 -4.27 -12.39
CA ARG A 183 18.75 -3.46 -11.19
C ARG A 183 19.51 -2.13 -11.26
N GLN A 184 20.69 -2.13 -11.85
CA GLN A 184 21.48 -0.92 -12.05
C GLN A 184 20.82 0.03 -13.06
N ASP A 185 20.26 -0.49 -14.15
CA ASP A 185 19.47 0.32 -15.11
C ASP A 185 18.23 0.96 -14.45
N LEU A 186 17.69 0.33 -13.40
CA LEU A 186 16.55 0.81 -12.62
C LEU A 186 16.94 1.66 -11.40
N ALA A 187 18.24 1.80 -11.11
CA ALA A 187 18.69 2.60 -9.98
C ALA A 187 18.32 4.07 -10.21
N PRO A 188 17.86 4.79 -9.16
CA PRO A 188 17.52 6.20 -9.29
C PRO A 188 18.72 7.02 -9.76
N GLN A 189 18.50 8.02 -10.61
CA GLN A 189 19.58 8.88 -11.07
C GLN A 189 20.17 9.72 -9.92
N PRO A 190 21.49 9.99 -9.95
CA PRO A 190 22.15 10.76 -8.91
C PRO A 190 21.66 12.21 -8.93
N VAL A 191 21.18 12.69 -7.77
CA VAL A 191 20.65 14.05 -7.61
C VAL A 191 21.79 15.02 -7.28
N THR A 192 21.88 16.15 -7.98
CA THR A 192 22.89 17.19 -7.69
C THR A 192 22.21 18.48 -7.21
N VAL A 193 22.57 18.95 -6.02
CA VAL A 193 22.02 20.19 -5.43
C VAL A 193 23.11 21.13 -4.92
N THR A 194 22.78 22.41 -4.77
CA THR A 194 23.66 23.39 -4.10
C THR A 194 23.09 23.77 -2.74
N ALA A 195 23.95 23.87 -1.73
CA ALA A 195 23.61 24.39 -0.42
C ALA A 195 24.47 25.61 -0.10
N THR A 196 23.84 26.79 0.02
CA THR A 196 24.52 28.02 0.38
C THR A 196 24.41 28.24 1.88
N PHE A 197 25.50 28.03 2.60
CA PHE A 197 25.54 28.31 4.03
C PHE A 197 25.67 29.81 4.30
N VAL A 198 24.68 30.35 5.01
CA VAL A 198 24.59 31.72 5.47
C VAL A 198 24.86 31.77 6.99
N ASP A 199 25.43 32.88 7.46
CA ASP A 199 25.71 33.13 8.89
C ASP A 199 26.69 32.17 9.58
N GLY A 200 27.68 31.70 8.83
CA GLY A 200 28.75 30.85 9.33
C GLY A 200 28.43 29.36 9.28
N TRP A 201 29.50 28.59 9.19
CA TRP A 201 29.46 27.14 9.04
C TRP A 201 30.64 26.52 9.76
N TYR A 202 30.50 25.23 10.06
CA TYR A 202 31.52 24.39 10.65
C TYR A 202 31.80 23.22 9.72
N GLY A 203 33.09 22.96 9.44
CA GLY A 203 33.55 21.81 8.68
C GLY A 203 34.36 20.88 9.57
N GLN A 204 34.22 19.59 9.35
CA GLN A 204 34.98 18.53 9.99
C GLN A 204 35.51 17.58 8.92
N ASP A 205 36.82 17.39 8.84
CA ASP A 205 37.43 16.54 7.81
C ASP A 205 37.56 15.06 8.23
N LEU A 206 37.63 14.79 9.54
CA LEU A 206 37.91 13.45 10.10
C LEU A 206 36.82 13.02 11.10
N PRO A 207 36.42 11.74 11.14
CA PRO A 207 36.92 10.63 10.32
C PRO A 207 36.47 10.70 8.86
N TYR A 208 35.37 11.42 8.57
CA TYR A 208 34.88 11.65 7.21
C TYR A 208 34.41 13.09 7.05
N PRO A 209 34.53 13.69 5.85
CA PRO A 209 34.14 15.07 5.62
C PRO A 209 32.67 15.34 5.90
N ALA A 210 32.40 16.31 6.77
CA ALA A 210 31.06 16.77 7.12
C ALA A 210 31.04 18.29 7.29
N HIS A 211 29.91 18.90 6.92
CA HIS A 211 29.70 20.34 7.04
C HIS A 211 28.37 20.61 7.72
N VAL A 212 28.32 21.58 8.63
CA VAL A 212 27.09 22.05 9.28
C VAL A 212 26.99 23.54 9.11
N GLY A 213 25.85 24.03 8.66
CA GLY A 213 25.58 25.44 8.47
C GLY A 213 24.09 25.73 8.44
N THR A 214 23.75 26.98 8.17
CA THR A 214 22.36 27.40 8.02
C THR A 214 22.09 27.70 6.55
N VAL A 215 20.99 27.16 6.00
CA VAL A 215 20.53 27.43 4.63
C VAL A 215 19.19 28.16 4.71
N THR A 216 18.91 29.03 3.74
CA THR A 216 17.61 29.69 3.65
C THR A 216 16.54 28.70 3.18
N ALA A 217 15.32 28.85 3.67
CA ALA A 217 14.25 27.89 3.42
C ALA A 217 13.81 27.85 1.95
N ASP A 218 13.96 28.96 1.22
CA ASP A 218 13.70 29.02 -0.22
C ASP A 218 14.67 28.13 -1.02
N GLU A 219 15.97 28.10 -0.70
CA GLU A 219 16.93 27.24 -1.40
C GLU A 219 16.59 25.75 -1.19
N ILE A 220 16.17 25.38 0.03
CA ILE A 220 15.71 24.02 0.34
C ILE A 220 14.42 23.67 -0.42
N ALA A 221 13.48 24.61 -0.53
CA ALA A 221 12.25 24.41 -1.31
C ALA A 221 12.55 24.17 -2.79
N HIS A 222 13.53 24.89 -3.37
CA HIS A 222 13.98 24.67 -4.75
C HIS A 222 14.62 23.29 -4.96
N TRP A 223 15.27 22.69 -3.95
CA TRP A 223 15.72 21.31 -4.06
C TRP A 223 14.54 20.38 -4.35
N TYR A 224 13.47 20.51 -3.57
CA TYR A 224 12.27 19.68 -3.72
C TYR A 224 11.50 19.98 -5.00
N GLU A 225 11.39 21.25 -5.41
CA GLU A 225 10.76 21.64 -6.66
C GLU A 225 11.43 20.96 -7.87
N ARG A 226 12.77 20.90 -7.89
CA ARG A 226 13.53 20.36 -9.02
C ARG A 226 13.64 18.83 -9.02
N HIS A 227 13.77 18.20 -7.85
CA HIS A 227 14.10 16.77 -7.74
C HIS A 227 13.03 15.92 -7.05
N GLY A 228 12.05 16.55 -6.38
CA GLY A 228 10.92 15.89 -5.75
C GLY A 228 11.30 14.69 -4.88
N GLY A 229 10.66 13.56 -5.13
CA GLY A 229 10.85 12.32 -4.39
C GLY A 229 12.26 11.70 -4.49
N GLU A 230 13.04 12.06 -5.50
CA GLU A 230 14.37 11.49 -5.75
C GLU A 230 15.40 11.90 -4.68
N LEU A 231 15.16 13.02 -3.99
CA LEU A 231 15.95 13.45 -2.83
C LEU A 231 15.84 12.52 -1.62
N PHE A 232 14.88 11.60 -1.61
CA PHE A 232 14.55 10.77 -0.44
C PHE A 232 14.65 9.26 -0.73
N ASN A 233 15.40 8.85 -1.76
CA ASN A 233 15.50 7.44 -2.15
C ASN A 233 16.12 6.58 -1.03
N VAL A 234 17.13 7.12 -0.34
CA VAL A 234 17.82 6.45 0.78
C VAL A 234 17.08 6.65 2.12
N ASN A 235 16.17 7.62 2.21
CA ASN A 235 15.45 7.88 3.46
C ASN A 235 14.44 6.76 3.79
N VAL A 236 14.42 6.33 5.05
CA VAL A 236 13.46 5.32 5.55
C VAL A 236 12.04 5.90 5.68
N ARG A 237 11.91 7.24 5.69
CA ARG A 237 10.65 7.99 5.72
C ARG A 237 10.58 8.90 4.50
N ARG A 238 9.95 8.44 3.42
CA ARG A 238 9.51 9.37 2.37
C ARG A 238 8.37 10.21 2.94
N SER A 239 8.55 11.53 2.96
CA SER A 239 7.47 12.44 3.34
C SER A 239 6.35 12.26 2.33
N LEU A 240 5.13 11.94 2.77
CA LEU A 240 3.87 12.45 2.23
C LEU A 240 2.65 11.95 3.03
N GLY A 241 2.09 12.84 3.83
CA GLY A 241 0.82 12.68 4.56
C GLY A 241 0.72 13.69 5.71
N HIS A 242 -0.44 14.37 5.85
CA HIS A 242 -0.72 15.30 6.96
C HIS A 242 -0.65 14.55 8.30
N THR A 243 0.48 14.65 8.99
CA THR A 243 0.63 14.17 10.37
C THR A 243 0.50 15.35 11.33
N SER A 244 0.22 15.09 12.62
CA SER A 244 0.16 16.14 13.66
C SER A 244 1.45 16.96 13.77
N VAL A 245 2.59 16.42 13.34
CA VAL A 245 3.88 17.12 13.26
C VAL A 245 3.89 18.16 12.14
N ASN A 246 3.27 17.87 10.99
CA ASN A 246 3.16 18.83 9.89
C ASN A 246 2.35 20.06 10.29
N ALA A 247 1.28 19.89 11.07
CA ALA A 247 0.46 21.00 11.53
C ALA A 247 1.26 21.98 12.39
N THR A 248 2.17 21.50 13.25
CA THR A 248 3.03 22.36 14.08
C THR A 248 4.11 23.07 13.25
N LEU A 249 4.67 22.40 12.24
CA LEU A 249 5.64 23.01 11.31
C LEU A 249 4.98 24.09 10.44
N ASP A 250 3.80 23.78 9.89
CA ASP A 250 3.02 24.68 9.06
C ASP A 250 2.56 25.90 9.91
N ASP A 251 2.15 25.70 11.16
CA ASP A 251 1.80 26.79 12.10
C ASP A 251 3.01 27.66 12.47
N SER A 252 4.19 27.04 12.62
CA SER A 252 5.43 27.77 12.91
C SER A 252 5.84 28.66 11.75
N LEU A 253 5.73 28.15 10.50
CA LEU A 253 6.01 28.94 9.30
C LEU A 253 5.02 30.10 9.12
N ALA A 254 3.73 29.87 9.39
CA ALA A 254 2.69 30.88 9.20
C ALA A 254 2.68 31.96 10.30
N LYS A 255 2.90 31.59 11.56
CA LYS A 255 2.75 32.51 12.71
C LYS A 255 4.06 33.08 13.26
N ASN A 256 5.16 32.33 13.18
CA ASN A 256 6.45 32.71 13.77
C ASN A 256 7.65 32.25 12.91
N PRO A 257 7.74 32.68 11.63
CA PRO A 257 8.81 32.27 10.71
C PRO A 257 10.22 32.56 11.26
N GLU A 258 10.39 33.63 12.03
CA GLU A 258 11.64 34.02 12.67
C GLU A 258 12.10 33.03 13.75
N LYS A 259 11.17 32.24 14.31
CA LYS A 259 11.47 31.23 15.34
C LYS A 259 11.73 29.84 14.74
N PHE A 260 11.53 29.67 13.43
CA PHE A 260 11.59 28.35 12.78
C PHE A 260 12.94 27.66 13.00
N TRP A 261 14.04 28.42 12.94
CA TRP A 261 15.40 27.91 13.19
C TRP A 261 15.54 27.26 14.58
N TYR A 262 14.83 27.76 15.59
CA TYR A 262 14.89 27.26 16.96
C TYR A 262 13.98 26.06 17.22
N PHE A 263 12.88 25.94 16.48
CA PHE A 263 11.89 24.88 16.66
C PHE A 263 12.09 23.70 15.73
N ASN A 264 12.84 23.86 14.65
CA ASN A 264 13.14 22.80 13.69
C ASN A 264 14.42 22.04 14.07
N ASN A 265 14.40 20.71 13.93
CA ASN A 265 15.55 19.84 14.21
C ASN A 265 16.66 19.91 13.13
N GLY A 266 16.40 20.58 12.01
CA GLY A 266 17.28 20.68 10.86
C GLY A 266 17.09 19.57 9.81
N ILE A 267 18.01 19.55 8.85
CA ILE A 267 18.04 18.61 7.73
C ILE A 267 19.41 17.94 7.70
N THR A 268 19.44 16.61 7.53
CA THR A 268 20.70 15.89 7.28
C THR A 268 20.71 15.36 5.85
N VAL A 269 21.76 15.69 5.10
CA VAL A 269 21.99 15.30 3.71
C VAL A 269 23.25 14.41 3.65
N LEU A 270 23.13 13.25 3.01
CA LEU A 270 24.28 12.46 2.58
C LEU A 270 24.58 12.80 1.13
N CYS A 271 25.85 12.85 0.76
CA CYS A 271 26.25 13.06 -0.63
C CYS A 271 27.49 12.22 -0.95
N GLU A 272 27.67 11.84 -2.20
CA GLU A 272 28.89 11.15 -2.65
C GLU A 272 30.09 12.09 -2.52
N SER A 273 29.95 13.33 -2.99
CA SER A 273 30.99 14.36 -2.90
C SER A 273 30.41 15.75 -2.62
N ALA A 274 31.21 16.64 -2.02
CA ALA A 274 30.86 18.02 -1.76
C ALA A 274 32.02 18.95 -2.16
N THR A 275 31.77 19.89 -3.08
CA THR A 275 32.77 20.87 -3.53
C THR A 275 32.41 22.27 -3.08
N ALA A 276 33.34 22.97 -2.43
CA ALA A 276 33.10 24.30 -1.86
C ALA A 276 33.52 25.45 -2.79
N GLU A 277 32.59 26.37 -3.05
CA GLU A 277 32.79 27.66 -3.69
C GLU A 277 32.71 28.79 -2.65
N TYR A 278 33.74 29.62 -2.58
CA TYR A 278 33.80 30.75 -1.63
C TYR A 278 33.58 32.08 -2.37
N PHE A 279 32.66 32.90 -1.86
CA PHE A 279 32.33 34.21 -2.44
C PHE A 279 33.39 35.31 -2.16
N GLY A 280 34.46 34.98 -1.43
CA GLY A 280 35.51 35.91 -1.03
C GLY A 280 36.64 35.23 -0.25
N ARG A 281 37.42 36.01 0.52
CA ARG A 281 38.45 35.44 1.41
C ARG A 281 37.78 34.58 2.49
N ARG A 282 38.36 33.41 2.78
CA ARG A 282 37.92 32.55 3.88
C ARG A 282 38.00 33.31 5.20
N ALA A 283 36.84 33.58 5.80
CA ALA A 283 36.69 34.19 7.10
C ALA A 283 35.59 33.46 7.88
N GLN A 284 35.72 33.42 9.20
CA GLN A 284 34.70 32.83 10.07
C GLN A 284 33.39 33.63 9.94
N GLY A 285 32.28 32.95 9.65
CA GLY A 285 30.99 33.60 9.39
C GLY A 285 30.73 33.96 7.92
N ALA A 286 31.74 33.87 7.03
CA ALA A 286 31.53 34.16 5.61
C ALA A 286 30.72 33.04 4.92
N PRO A 287 29.85 33.40 3.95
CA PRO A 287 29.05 32.43 3.24
C PRO A 287 29.91 31.52 2.37
N VAL A 288 29.49 30.26 2.23
CA VAL A 288 30.08 29.26 1.34
C VAL A 288 28.96 28.54 0.61
N ARG A 289 29.16 28.27 -0.69
CA ARG A 289 28.26 27.42 -1.47
C ARG A 289 28.90 26.05 -1.63
N LEU A 290 28.16 25.01 -1.29
CA LEU A 290 28.55 23.62 -1.47
C LEU A 290 27.74 23.02 -2.61
N THR A 291 28.40 22.49 -3.63
CA THR A 291 27.75 21.65 -4.65
C THR A 291 27.87 20.20 -4.21
N LEU A 292 26.73 19.53 -4.07
CA LEU A 292 26.60 18.17 -3.56
C LEU A 292 26.24 17.23 -4.70
N THR A 293 27.05 16.20 -4.95
CA THR A 293 26.75 15.15 -5.93
C THR A 293 26.11 13.94 -5.25
N ASP A 294 25.13 13.35 -5.90
CA ASP A 294 24.30 12.26 -5.36
C ASP A 294 23.74 12.58 -3.95
N ALA A 295 23.07 13.71 -3.84
CA ALA A 295 22.52 14.23 -2.60
C ALA A 295 21.23 13.50 -2.20
N GLN A 296 21.23 12.97 -0.98
CA GLN A 296 20.13 12.21 -0.38
C GLN A 296 19.80 12.75 1.01
N ILE A 297 18.58 13.24 1.20
CA ILE A 297 18.09 13.76 2.48
C ILE A 297 17.65 12.59 3.36
N VAL A 298 18.40 12.31 4.43
CA VAL A 298 18.16 11.19 5.35
C VAL A 298 17.43 11.58 6.64
N ASN A 299 17.35 12.89 6.93
CA ASN A 299 16.52 13.45 8.00
C ASN A 299 15.99 14.83 7.56
N GLY A 300 14.75 15.14 7.94
CA GLY A 300 14.11 16.42 7.62
C GLY A 300 13.17 16.40 6.41
N ALA A 301 12.75 15.23 5.91
CA ALA A 301 11.85 15.12 4.75
C ALA A 301 10.51 15.86 4.95
N GLN A 302 9.95 15.82 6.16
CA GLN A 302 8.74 16.59 6.51
C GLN A 302 9.00 18.10 6.51
N THR A 303 10.15 18.54 7.05
CA THR A 303 10.59 19.95 6.97
C THR A 303 10.62 20.41 5.53
N VAL A 304 11.32 19.67 4.65
CA VAL A 304 11.44 20.02 3.22
C VAL A 304 10.07 20.10 2.54
N ALA A 305 9.18 19.15 2.80
CA ALA A 305 7.83 19.16 2.23
C ALA A 305 6.96 20.31 2.76
N SER A 306 7.06 20.68 4.04
CA SER A 306 6.38 21.86 4.60
C SER A 306 6.93 23.16 4.00
N LEU A 307 8.25 23.27 3.83
CA LEU A 307 8.86 24.42 3.18
C LEU A 307 8.41 24.55 1.72
N TYR A 308 8.40 23.45 0.96
CA TYR A 308 7.91 23.48 -0.43
C TYR A 308 6.43 23.91 -0.52
N ARG A 309 5.57 23.42 0.38
CA ARG A 309 4.15 23.85 0.42
C ARG A 309 4.04 25.35 0.70
N ALA A 310 4.75 25.84 1.71
CA ALA A 310 4.77 27.28 2.02
C ALA A 310 5.36 28.12 0.88
N PHE A 311 6.37 27.60 0.17
CA PHE A 311 6.98 28.23 -1.00
C PHE A 311 6.00 28.33 -2.18
N ALA A 312 5.20 27.29 -2.41
CA ALA A 312 4.18 27.29 -3.46
C ALA A 312 3.07 28.32 -3.19
N ASP A 313 2.79 28.63 -1.92
CA ASP A 313 1.81 29.64 -1.51
C ASP A 313 2.39 31.08 -1.58
N ASP A 314 3.57 31.31 -0.99
CA ASP A 314 4.29 32.59 -1.04
C ASP A 314 5.82 32.39 -1.06
N PRO A 315 6.45 32.48 -2.26
CA PRO A 315 7.89 32.33 -2.40
C PRO A 315 8.73 33.33 -1.59
N GLN A 316 8.22 34.54 -1.33
CA GLN A 316 8.98 35.58 -0.62
C GLN A 316 9.01 35.35 0.89
N ALA A 317 8.00 34.66 1.44
CA ALA A 317 7.88 34.41 2.88
C ALA A 317 9.04 33.56 3.45
N LEU A 318 9.74 32.80 2.60
CA LEU A 318 10.79 31.87 3.02
C LEU A 318 12.22 32.43 2.91
N ALA A 319 12.42 33.57 2.25
CA ALA A 319 13.76 34.11 1.99
C ALA A 319 14.53 34.46 3.28
N GLU A 320 13.83 34.84 4.34
CA GLU A 320 14.42 35.14 5.65
C GLU A 320 14.37 33.96 6.64
N VAL A 321 13.64 32.89 6.30
CA VAL A 321 13.51 31.70 7.14
C VAL A 321 14.76 30.85 7.01
N LYS A 322 15.29 30.41 8.14
CA LYS A 322 16.58 29.74 8.25
C LYS A 322 16.43 28.33 8.79
N VAL A 323 17.21 27.40 8.23
CA VAL A 323 17.18 25.98 8.61
C VAL A 323 18.60 25.46 8.79
N MET A 324 18.83 24.76 9.89
CA MET A 324 20.11 24.09 10.12
C MET A 324 20.25 22.88 9.18
N VAL A 325 21.35 22.80 8.45
CA VAL A 325 21.64 21.71 7.52
C VAL A 325 22.99 21.08 7.87
N ARG A 326 23.00 19.75 7.97
CA ARG A 326 24.21 18.93 8.12
C ARG A 326 24.42 18.09 6.87
N ILE A 327 25.60 18.19 6.28
CA ILE A 327 26.01 17.48 5.07
C ILE A 327 27.11 16.50 5.46
N ILE A 328 27.00 15.24 5.05
CA ILE A 328 27.98 14.19 5.31
C ILE A 328 28.40 13.56 3.98
N THR A 329 29.70 13.57 3.69
CA THR A 329 30.26 13.02 2.46
C THR A 329 30.55 11.53 2.65
N VAL A 330 29.89 10.67 1.88
CA VAL A 330 29.95 9.21 2.05
C VAL A 330 30.74 8.48 0.96
N GLY A 331 31.16 9.15 -0.12
CA GLY A 331 31.81 8.51 -1.26
C GLY A 331 33.13 7.78 -0.97
N GLN A 332 33.79 8.07 0.16
CA GLN A 332 35.04 7.41 0.59
C GLN A 332 34.87 6.65 1.92
N THR A 333 33.62 6.30 2.28
CA THR A 333 33.32 5.60 3.54
C THR A 333 33.25 4.09 3.34
N PRO A 334 33.46 3.27 4.40
CA PRO A 334 33.27 1.82 4.32
C PRO A 334 31.84 1.43 3.91
N PRO A 335 31.65 0.29 3.22
CA PRO A 335 30.33 -0.23 2.88
C PRO A 335 29.41 -0.29 4.10
N GLY A 336 28.17 0.19 3.95
CA GLY A 336 27.16 0.20 5.02
C GLY A 336 27.20 1.41 5.97
N PHE A 337 28.19 2.28 5.88
CA PHE A 337 28.25 3.50 6.70
C PHE A 337 27.06 4.44 6.44
N ALA A 338 26.75 4.73 5.18
CA ALA A 338 25.60 5.56 4.81
C ALA A 338 24.27 5.01 5.35
N SER A 339 24.09 3.69 5.29
CA SER A 339 22.93 3.01 5.89
C SER A 339 22.90 3.20 7.40
N SER A 340 24.04 3.01 8.07
CA SER A 340 24.17 3.19 9.54
C SER A 340 23.84 4.62 9.98
N VAL A 341 24.31 5.62 9.23
CA VAL A 341 23.99 7.04 9.50
C VAL A 341 22.50 7.28 9.31
N THR A 342 21.90 6.75 8.24
CA THR A 342 20.46 6.87 7.95
C THR A 342 19.63 6.25 9.08
N VAL A 343 19.97 5.05 9.52
CA VAL A 343 19.32 4.38 10.65
C VAL A 343 19.45 5.24 11.92
N ALA A 344 20.67 5.65 12.27
CA ALA A 344 20.93 6.43 13.49
C ALA A 344 20.14 7.76 13.52
N THR A 345 20.08 8.48 12.40
CA THR A 345 19.33 9.74 12.30
C THR A 345 17.82 9.56 12.33
N ASN A 346 17.30 8.40 11.94
CA ASN A 346 15.87 8.09 12.03
C ASN A 346 15.49 7.51 13.40
N THR A 347 16.42 6.86 14.10
CA THR A 347 16.18 6.22 15.41
C THR A 347 16.03 7.17 16.61
N GLN A 348 16.33 8.45 16.44
CA GLN A 348 16.17 9.46 17.51
C GLN A 348 14.69 9.84 17.77
N ASN A 349 13.75 9.34 16.96
CA ASN A 349 12.31 9.33 17.24
C ASN A 349 11.83 7.87 17.32
N HIS A 350 10.90 7.54 18.23
CA HIS A 350 10.42 6.17 18.54
C HIS A 350 10.36 5.26 17.31
N VAL A 351 11.16 4.20 17.32
CA VAL A 351 11.27 3.23 16.20
C VAL A 351 10.47 2.00 16.53
N GLU A 352 9.59 1.61 15.62
CA GLU A 352 8.87 0.34 15.70
C GLU A 352 9.63 -0.76 14.95
N GLN A 353 9.46 -2.03 15.34
CA GLN A 353 10.14 -3.17 14.70
C GLN A 353 9.92 -3.22 13.17
N ARG A 354 8.78 -2.74 12.70
CA ARG A 354 8.44 -2.63 11.27
C ARG A 354 9.43 -1.75 10.47
N ASP A 355 9.99 -0.70 11.06
CA ASP A 355 10.89 0.22 10.35
C ASP A 355 12.24 -0.44 10.00
N PHE A 356 12.67 -1.43 10.79
CA PHE A 356 13.88 -2.20 10.51
C PHE A 356 13.67 -3.19 9.36
N ILE A 357 12.45 -3.73 9.21
CA ILE A 357 12.09 -4.65 8.13
C ILE A 357 12.12 -3.96 6.77
N ALA A 358 11.83 -2.66 6.71
CA ALA A 358 11.94 -1.90 5.46
C ALA A 358 13.36 -1.84 4.88
N LEU A 359 14.38 -2.18 5.68
CA LEU A 359 15.78 -2.26 5.27
C LEU A 359 16.20 -3.69 4.88
N ASP A 360 15.33 -4.68 5.06
CA ASP A 360 15.61 -6.07 4.71
C ASP A 360 15.63 -6.23 3.18
N PRO A 361 16.70 -6.80 2.59
CA PRO A 361 16.78 -7.10 1.16
C PRO A 361 15.62 -7.93 0.63
N VAL A 362 14.99 -8.78 1.44
CA VAL A 362 13.81 -9.57 1.05
C VAL A 362 12.64 -8.65 0.68
N GLN A 363 12.40 -7.58 1.44
CA GLN A 363 11.32 -6.65 1.16
C GLN A 363 11.57 -5.82 -0.10
N ALA A 364 12.83 -5.46 -0.36
CA ALA A 364 13.22 -4.84 -1.62
C ALA A 364 13.00 -5.79 -2.80
N TYR A 365 13.36 -7.07 -2.65
CA TYR A 365 13.12 -8.09 -3.67
C TYR A 365 11.63 -8.26 -4.01
N ILE A 366 10.77 -8.36 -2.98
CA ILE A 366 9.31 -8.48 -3.17
C ILE A 366 8.76 -7.23 -3.86
N ARG A 367 9.21 -6.04 -3.47
CA ARG A 367 8.77 -4.78 -4.10
C ARG A 367 9.10 -4.74 -5.59
N ASP A 368 10.33 -5.15 -5.94
CA ASP A 368 10.75 -5.18 -7.33
C ASP A 368 9.97 -6.25 -8.11
N ASP A 369 9.66 -7.39 -7.49
CA ASP A 369 8.82 -8.44 -8.10
C ASP A 369 7.38 -7.98 -8.33
N PHE A 370 6.79 -7.19 -7.42
CA PHE A 370 5.46 -6.59 -7.59
C PHE A 370 5.41 -5.63 -8.79
N ARG A 371 6.42 -4.77 -8.93
CA ARG A 371 6.49 -3.81 -10.04
C ARG A 371 6.71 -4.48 -11.37
N LEU A 372 7.62 -5.46 -11.40
CA LEU A 372 7.91 -6.21 -12.61
C LEU A 372 6.70 -7.09 -12.93
N THR A 373 6.44 -8.11 -12.13
CA THR A 373 5.50 -9.18 -12.50
C THR A 373 4.04 -8.73 -12.58
N LEU A 374 3.60 -7.76 -11.77
CA LEU A 374 2.19 -7.40 -11.64
C LEU A 374 1.85 -5.95 -12.04
N GLU A 375 2.85 -5.09 -12.27
CA GLU A 375 2.67 -3.64 -12.41
C GLU A 375 1.88 -3.04 -11.22
N LYS A 376 2.17 -3.53 -10.00
CA LYS A 376 1.52 -3.11 -8.75
C LYS A 376 2.52 -2.49 -7.78
N ASP A 377 2.00 -1.67 -6.88
CA ASP A 377 2.78 -1.07 -5.81
C ASP A 377 2.80 -1.95 -4.55
N TYR A 378 4.01 -2.19 -4.02
CA TYR A 378 4.23 -2.85 -2.74
C TYR A 378 4.87 -1.89 -1.75
N ILE A 379 4.06 -1.41 -0.82
CA ILE A 379 4.41 -0.34 0.10
C ILE A 379 4.93 -0.91 1.42
N VAL A 380 6.24 -0.81 1.63
CA VAL A 380 6.90 -1.35 2.84
C VAL A 380 6.96 -0.30 3.95
N LYS A 381 7.32 0.92 3.59
CA LYS A 381 7.61 2.01 4.55
C LYS A 381 6.31 2.58 5.11
N ARG A 382 6.32 2.91 6.41
CA ARG A 382 5.21 3.61 7.04
C ARG A 382 5.13 5.06 6.54
N GLY A 383 3.91 5.52 6.26
CA GLY A 383 3.65 6.89 5.81
C GLY A 383 3.77 7.11 4.31
N GLU A 384 4.09 6.08 3.52
CA GLU A 384 3.80 6.08 2.09
C GLU A 384 2.28 5.99 1.89
N LEU A 385 1.75 6.67 0.87
CA LEU A 385 0.32 6.61 0.55
C LEU A 385 -0.03 5.15 0.26
N GLU A 386 -1.03 4.62 0.97
CA GLU A 386 -1.50 3.27 0.66
C GLU A 386 -2.01 3.27 -0.79
N PRO A 387 -1.61 2.27 -1.58
CA PRO A 387 -2.03 2.20 -2.97
C PRO A 387 -3.55 2.03 -3.01
N ALA A 388 -4.18 2.50 -4.09
CA ALA A 388 -5.57 2.18 -4.33
C ALA A 388 -5.80 0.65 -4.27
N PRO A 389 -6.99 0.17 -3.89
CA PRO A 389 -7.22 -1.28 -3.73
C PRO A 389 -6.88 -2.11 -4.97
N ASP A 390 -6.96 -1.56 -6.17
CA ASP A 390 -6.56 -2.22 -7.42
C ASP A 390 -5.08 -1.99 -7.78
N ALA A 391 -4.42 -0.98 -7.23
CA ALA A 391 -3.05 -0.58 -7.57
C ALA A 391 -1.97 -1.33 -6.77
N GLY A 392 -2.30 -1.94 -5.63
CA GLY A 392 -1.32 -2.69 -4.84
C GLY A 392 -1.72 -2.95 -3.40
N CYS A 393 -0.72 -3.23 -2.56
CA CYS A 393 -0.90 -3.48 -1.12
C CYS A 393 0.27 -2.98 -0.26
N THR A 394 0.05 -2.88 1.05
CA THR A 394 1.12 -2.61 2.03
C THR A 394 1.77 -3.90 2.54
N VAL A 395 2.98 -3.81 3.07
CA VAL A 395 3.67 -4.93 3.75
C VAL A 395 2.85 -5.48 4.92
N LEU A 396 2.10 -4.62 5.62
CA LEU A 396 1.24 -5.04 6.73
C LEU A 396 0.08 -5.89 6.22
N GLU A 397 -0.58 -5.45 5.16
CA GLU A 397 -1.66 -6.19 4.53
C GLU A 397 -1.17 -7.51 3.95
N ALA A 398 -0.02 -7.49 3.25
CA ALA A 398 0.64 -8.69 2.74
C ALA A 398 0.99 -9.69 3.85
N ALA A 399 1.65 -9.24 4.93
CA ALA A 399 2.01 -10.09 6.05
C ALA A 399 0.76 -10.65 6.76
N THR A 400 -0.32 -9.87 6.87
CA THR A 400 -1.60 -10.33 7.42
C THR A 400 -2.24 -11.40 6.55
N ALA A 401 -2.23 -11.21 5.22
CA ALA A 401 -2.76 -12.19 4.27
C ALA A 401 -1.96 -13.50 4.30
N LEU A 402 -0.63 -13.42 4.31
CA LEU A 402 0.24 -14.59 4.43
C LEU A 402 0.06 -15.28 5.80
N ALA A 403 -0.15 -14.53 6.88
CA ALA A 403 -0.46 -15.11 8.19
C ALA A 403 -1.79 -15.87 8.21
N CYS A 404 -2.78 -15.44 7.42
CA CYS A 404 -4.03 -16.18 7.24
C CYS A 404 -3.81 -17.45 6.39
N ALA A 405 -2.98 -17.37 5.35
CA ALA A 405 -2.64 -18.51 4.49
C ALA A 405 -1.79 -19.58 5.19
N HIS A 406 -1.01 -19.18 6.20
CA HIS A 406 -0.14 -20.08 6.96
C HIS A 406 -0.93 -21.21 7.63
N SER A 407 -0.38 -22.43 7.65
CA SER A 407 -1.05 -23.64 8.16
C SER A 407 -1.32 -23.63 9.67
N ASP A 408 -0.47 -22.94 10.45
CA ASP A 408 -0.65 -22.77 11.89
C ASP A 408 -1.48 -21.52 12.23
N ALA A 409 -2.68 -21.72 12.79
CA ALA A 409 -3.59 -20.68 13.29
C ALA A 409 -2.98 -19.78 14.39
N ARG A 410 -1.84 -20.14 14.98
CA ARG A 410 -1.05 -19.25 15.85
C ARG A 410 -0.73 -17.92 15.16
N MET A 411 -0.50 -17.94 13.84
CA MET A 411 -0.09 -16.76 13.09
C MET A 411 -1.17 -15.67 13.11
N VAL A 412 -2.44 -16.05 12.94
CA VAL A 412 -3.56 -15.12 13.05
C VAL A 412 -3.82 -14.68 14.49
N ALA A 413 -3.64 -15.57 15.47
CA ALA A 413 -3.79 -15.23 16.88
C ALA A 413 -2.76 -14.20 17.35
N GLY A 414 -1.49 -14.38 16.95
CA GLY A 414 -0.40 -13.45 17.24
C GLY A 414 -0.65 -12.08 16.59
N THR A 415 -1.02 -12.07 15.32
CA THR A 415 -1.38 -10.84 14.58
C THR A 415 -2.55 -10.10 15.24
N ARG A 416 -3.57 -10.85 15.70
CA ARG A 416 -4.73 -10.30 16.39
C ARG A 416 -4.40 -9.72 17.77
N ALA A 417 -3.40 -10.28 18.44
CA ALA A 417 -2.94 -9.83 19.75
C ALA A 417 -2.07 -8.56 19.64
N SER A 418 -1.14 -8.53 18.69
CA SER A 418 -0.33 -7.36 18.36
C SER A 418 0.21 -7.47 16.93
N THR A 419 0.10 -6.38 16.16
CA THR A 419 0.71 -6.29 14.83
C THR A 419 2.24 -6.41 14.88
N ASP A 420 2.87 -6.15 16.03
CA ASP A 420 4.32 -6.33 16.21
C ASP A 420 4.75 -7.79 16.06
N PHE A 421 3.84 -8.75 16.30
CA PHE A 421 4.11 -10.17 16.09
C PHE A 421 4.58 -10.46 14.65
N LEU A 422 3.99 -9.78 13.65
CA LEU A 422 4.36 -9.93 12.23
C LEU A 422 5.79 -9.47 11.94
N TRP A 423 6.39 -8.69 12.83
CA TRP A 423 7.69 -8.06 12.64
C TRP A 423 8.82 -8.71 13.45
N GLN A 424 8.52 -9.76 14.21
CA GLN A 424 9.50 -10.44 15.04
C GLN A 424 10.38 -11.38 14.19
N SER A 425 11.69 -11.12 14.16
CA SER A 425 12.69 -11.96 13.47
C SER A 425 13.24 -13.12 14.32
N ALA A 426 12.52 -13.53 15.38
CA ALA A 426 12.86 -14.73 16.15
C ALA A 426 12.50 -16.00 15.36
N PRO A 427 13.04 -17.20 15.69
CA PRO A 427 12.70 -18.44 15.00
C PRO A 427 11.20 -18.74 14.95
N GLU A 428 10.48 -18.42 16.02
CA GLU A 428 9.00 -18.55 16.09
C GLU A 428 8.26 -17.24 15.79
N GLY A 429 8.98 -16.18 15.44
CA GLY A 429 8.42 -14.87 15.17
C GLY A 429 7.75 -14.80 13.80
N GLY A 430 6.73 -13.95 13.68
CA GLY A 430 5.90 -13.89 12.49
C GLY A 430 6.68 -13.57 11.22
N TYR A 431 7.67 -12.67 11.30
CA TYR A 431 8.45 -12.28 10.13
C TYR A 431 9.24 -13.44 9.55
N THR A 432 9.97 -14.17 10.40
CA THR A 432 10.78 -15.32 9.99
C THR A 432 9.91 -16.41 9.36
N GLN A 433 8.74 -16.70 9.95
CA GLN A 433 7.84 -17.73 9.45
C GLN A 433 7.24 -17.39 8.08
N LEU A 434 7.03 -16.09 7.78
CA LEU A 434 6.38 -15.65 6.55
C LEU A 434 7.35 -15.31 5.42
N PHE A 435 8.59 -14.91 5.74
CA PHE A 435 9.53 -14.35 4.75
C PHE A 435 10.92 -15.01 4.73
N ALA A 436 11.16 -16.07 5.52
CA ALA A 436 12.42 -16.82 5.44
C ALA A 436 12.67 -17.40 4.04
N GLU A 437 11.61 -17.92 3.41
CA GLU A 437 11.57 -18.21 1.98
C GLU A 437 10.67 -17.14 1.34
N PRO A 438 11.22 -16.22 0.53
CA PRO A 438 10.46 -15.08 0.05
C PRO A 438 9.31 -15.51 -0.88
N PRO A 439 8.04 -15.24 -0.53
CA PRO A 439 6.91 -15.56 -1.38
C PRO A 439 6.90 -14.71 -2.65
N SER A 440 6.31 -15.23 -3.73
CA SER A 440 6.23 -14.51 -5.00
C SER A 440 5.25 -13.33 -4.91
N ALA A 441 5.41 -12.31 -5.76
CA ALA A 441 4.46 -11.21 -5.84
C ALA A 441 3.02 -11.69 -6.14
N VAL A 442 2.88 -12.72 -7.00
CA VAL A 442 1.59 -13.31 -7.36
C VAL A 442 0.94 -13.97 -6.14
N GLN A 443 1.71 -14.73 -5.36
CA GLN A 443 1.26 -15.36 -4.11
C GLN A 443 0.68 -14.32 -3.16
N ILE A 444 1.46 -13.27 -2.91
CA ILE A 444 1.13 -12.22 -1.95
C ILE A 444 -0.12 -11.51 -2.42
N TRP A 445 -0.15 -11.09 -3.69
CA TRP A 445 -1.24 -10.32 -4.24
C TRP A 445 -2.56 -11.08 -4.21
N ARG A 446 -2.56 -12.34 -4.65
CA ARG A 446 -3.78 -13.18 -4.60
C ARG A 446 -4.22 -13.50 -3.18
N SER A 447 -3.27 -13.69 -2.26
CA SER A 447 -3.58 -13.81 -0.84
C SER A 447 -4.24 -12.52 -0.30
N VAL A 448 -3.75 -11.35 -0.69
CA VAL A 448 -4.36 -10.06 -0.32
C VAL A 448 -5.78 -9.93 -0.91
N GLN A 449 -5.98 -10.28 -2.17
CA GLN A 449 -7.31 -10.26 -2.80
C GLN A 449 -8.30 -11.18 -2.09
N LEU A 450 -7.86 -12.40 -1.72
CA LEU A 450 -8.69 -13.34 -0.97
C LEU A 450 -9.00 -12.79 0.43
N LEU A 451 -8.00 -12.28 1.15
CA LEU A 451 -8.20 -11.65 2.47
C LEU A 451 -9.23 -10.51 2.40
N ARG A 452 -9.11 -9.60 1.43
CA ARG A 452 -10.05 -8.48 1.23
C ARG A 452 -11.47 -8.98 0.97
N THR A 453 -11.62 -9.99 0.11
CA THR A 453 -12.92 -10.60 -0.21
C THR A 453 -13.56 -11.20 1.05
N VAL A 454 -12.79 -11.93 1.85
CA VAL A 454 -13.26 -12.51 3.11
C VAL A 454 -13.64 -11.42 4.10
N GLN A 455 -12.78 -10.43 4.32
CA GLN A 455 -13.03 -9.35 5.28
C GLN A 455 -14.26 -8.53 4.92
N GLN A 456 -14.45 -8.20 3.64
CA GLN A 456 -15.65 -7.52 3.16
C GLN A 456 -16.89 -8.37 3.39
N THR A 457 -16.83 -9.66 3.06
CA THR A 457 -17.96 -10.59 3.26
C THR A 457 -18.31 -10.74 4.74
N VAL A 458 -17.30 -10.87 5.62
CA VAL A 458 -17.50 -10.92 7.08
C VAL A 458 -18.11 -9.62 7.59
N HIS A 459 -17.65 -8.46 7.09
CA HIS A 459 -18.22 -7.16 7.46
C HIS A 459 -19.70 -7.06 7.10
N ASP A 460 -20.06 -7.43 5.87
CA ASP A 460 -21.44 -7.41 5.38
C ASP A 460 -22.33 -8.39 6.17
N LEU A 461 -21.83 -9.59 6.47
CA LEU A 461 -22.54 -10.58 7.28
C LEU A 461 -22.71 -10.12 8.74
N ALA A 462 -21.65 -9.56 9.35
CA ALA A 462 -21.68 -9.08 10.73
C ALA A 462 -22.77 -8.03 10.96
N ALA A 463 -23.01 -7.15 9.98
CA ALA A 463 -24.08 -6.15 10.03
C ALA A 463 -25.49 -6.75 10.15
N THR A 464 -25.69 -8.00 9.70
CA THR A 464 -26.97 -8.72 9.77
C THR A 464 -27.16 -9.51 11.08
N LEU A 465 -26.07 -9.70 11.83
CA LEU A 465 -26.05 -10.50 13.06
C LEU A 465 -26.34 -9.62 14.30
N PRO A 466 -27.02 -10.15 15.33
CA PRO A 466 -27.22 -9.50 16.62
C PRO A 466 -26.19 -9.95 17.66
N GLY A 467 -25.88 -9.05 18.59
CA GLY A 467 -25.21 -9.36 19.85
C GLY A 467 -23.90 -10.15 19.68
N ARG A 468 -23.84 -11.33 20.31
CA ARG A 468 -22.62 -12.16 20.40
C ARG A 468 -22.14 -12.66 19.04
N ALA A 469 -23.05 -13.04 18.14
CA ALA A 469 -22.70 -13.52 16.81
C ALA A 469 -21.98 -12.44 15.98
N ALA A 470 -22.44 -11.19 16.06
CA ALA A 470 -21.77 -10.04 15.45
C ALA A 470 -20.38 -9.80 16.08
N ALA A 471 -20.28 -9.87 17.41
CA ALA A 471 -19.00 -9.72 18.11
C ALA A 471 -17.97 -10.82 17.72
N ILE A 472 -18.43 -12.06 17.50
CA ILE A 472 -17.62 -13.18 17.02
C ILE A 472 -17.16 -12.91 15.59
N ALA A 473 -18.06 -12.47 14.71
CA ALA A 473 -17.72 -12.13 13.33
C ALA A 473 -16.64 -11.02 13.26
N GLU A 474 -16.83 -9.93 14.00
CA GLU A 474 -15.87 -8.80 14.02
C GLU A 474 -14.52 -9.21 14.63
N SER A 475 -14.54 -9.91 15.77
CA SER A 475 -13.30 -10.25 16.49
C SER A 475 -12.55 -11.43 15.87
N GLY A 476 -13.27 -12.33 15.18
CA GLY A 476 -12.78 -13.55 14.58
C GLY A 476 -12.50 -13.46 13.07
N ALA A 477 -12.62 -12.27 12.46
CA ALA A 477 -12.45 -12.09 11.02
C ALA A 477 -11.15 -12.69 10.45
N LEU A 478 -10.01 -12.57 11.15
CA LEU A 478 -8.74 -13.17 10.75
C LEU A 478 -8.76 -14.70 10.84
N LEU A 479 -9.46 -15.27 11.83
CA LEU A 479 -9.60 -16.72 11.94
C LEU A 479 -10.53 -17.27 10.85
N VAL A 480 -11.60 -16.54 10.51
CA VAL A 480 -12.45 -16.87 9.36
C VAL A 480 -11.64 -16.84 8.07
N ALA A 481 -10.81 -15.80 7.85
CA ALA A 481 -9.91 -15.75 6.71
C ALA A 481 -8.97 -16.96 6.67
N HIS A 482 -8.33 -17.30 7.79
CA HIS A 482 -7.50 -18.50 7.88
C HIS A 482 -8.24 -19.79 7.51
N LEU A 483 -9.45 -20.00 8.03
CA LEU A 483 -10.30 -21.14 7.69
C LEU A 483 -10.65 -21.21 6.20
N VAL A 484 -10.94 -20.06 5.59
CA VAL A 484 -11.18 -19.96 4.14
C VAL A 484 -9.91 -20.34 3.38
N PHE A 485 -8.73 -19.84 3.76
CA PHE A 485 -7.46 -20.23 3.15
C PHE A 485 -7.20 -21.74 3.24
N GLN A 486 -7.42 -22.37 4.39
CA GLN A 486 -7.19 -23.81 4.58
C GLN A 486 -8.14 -24.69 3.74
N ARG A 487 -9.27 -24.15 3.27
CA ARG A 487 -10.26 -24.87 2.44
C ARG A 487 -10.24 -24.46 0.96
N THR A 488 -9.50 -23.41 0.64
CA THR A 488 -9.33 -22.93 -0.73
C THR A 488 -8.20 -23.71 -1.37
N ASP A 489 -8.41 -24.23 -2.58
CA ASP A 489 -7.32 -24.85 -3.34
C ASP A 489 -6.38 -23.75 -3.84
N ILE A 490 -5.25 -23.61 -3.15
CA ILE A 490 -4.22 -22.60 -3.44
C ILE A 490 -3.03 -23.19 -4.20
N GLU A 491 -3.11 -24.41 -4.76
CA GLU A 491 -1.98 -25.02 -5.49
C GLU A 491 -1.49 -24.15 -6.65
N ALA A 492 -2.42 -23.49 -7.34
CA ALA A 492 -2.12 -22.59 -8.47
C ALA A 492 -1.97 -21.12 -8.06
N ILE A 493 -1.85 -20.79 -6.77
CA ILE A 493 -1.83 -19.39 -6.32
C ILE A 493 -0.66 -18.60 -6.92
N ASP A 494 0.44 -19.25 -7.28
CA ASP A 494 1.62 -18.63 -7.93
C ASP A 494 1.61 -18.64 -9.47
N ASP A 495 0.58 -19.24 -10.07
CA ASP A 495 0.43 -19.34 -11.51
C ASP A 495 -0.27 -18.09 -12.08
N LEU A 496 0.51 -17.18 -12.65
CA LEU A 496 0.02 -15.91 -13.20
C LEU A 496 -1.04 -16.10 -14.30
N ASP A 497 -0.99 -17.21 -15.04
CA ASP A 497 -1.88 -17.47 -16.17
C ASP A 497 -3.24 -18.05 -15.73
N ALA A 498 -3.36 -18.46 -14.46
CA ALA A 498 -4.60 -18.98 -13.91
C ALA A 498 -5.63 -17.86 -13.67
N ASP A 499 -6.90 -18.11 -14.02
CA ASP A 499 -8.00 -17.21 -13.68
C ASP A 499 -8.32 -17.31 -12.17
N TRP A 500 -8.10 -16.22 -11.45
CA TRP A 500 -8.30 -16.15 -10.01
C TRP A 500 -9.74 -15.75 -9.62
N GLN A 501 -10.53 -15.21 -10.55
CA GLN A 501 -11.87 -14.69 -10.23
C GLN A 501 -12.84 -15.77 -9.73
N PRO A 502 -12.91 -16.98 -10.31
CA PRO A 502 -13.77 -18.05 -9.80
C PRO A 502 -13.45 -18.44 -8.35
N MET A 503 -12.17 -18.30 -7.96
CA MET A 503 -11.74 -18.57 -6.59
C MET A 503 -12.29 -17.52 -5.61
N LEU A 504 -12.21 -16.24 -5.97
CA LEU A 504 -12.76 -15.15 -5.18
C LEU A 504 -14.28 -15.27 -5.04
N ASP A 505 -14.98 -15.65 -6.11
CA ASP A 505 -16.43 -15.86 -6.10
C ASP A 505 -16.83 -17.04 -5.19
N ALA A 506 -16.06 -18.12 -5.20
CA ALA A 506 -16.25 -19.26 -4.30
C ALA A 506 -15.99 -18.90 -2.83
N ALA A 507 -14.99 -18.05 -2.57
CA ALA A 507 -14.61 -17.61 -1.24
C ALA A 507 -15.73 -16.89 -0.49
N VAL A 508 -16.62 -16.16 -1.19
CA VAL A 508 -17.78 -15.50 -0.57
C VAL A 508 -18.70 -16.52 0.12
N LYS A 509 -19.03 -17.62 -0.58
CA LYS A 509 -19.89 -18.68 -0.03
C LYS A 509 -19.19 -19.43 1.11
N LEU A 510 -17.92 -19.75 0.91
CA LEU A 510 -17.10 -20.44 1.91
C LEU A 510 -16.94 -19.60 3.19
N THR A 511 -16.82 -18.28 3.05
CA THR A 511 -16.76 -17.35 4.20
C THR A 511 -18.02 -17.41 5.04
N ALA A 512 -19.20 -17.43 4.42
CA ALA A 512 -20.47 -17.55 5.13
C ALA A 512 -20.56 -18.87 5.91
N GLN A 513 -20.16 -19.99 5.29
CA GLN A 513 -20.11 -21.29 5.95
C GLN A 513 -19.11 -21.28 7.12
N ALA A 514 -17.87 -20.85 6.87
CA ALA A 514 -16.81 -20.81 7.89
C ALA A 514 -17.22 -19.96 9.09
N LEU A 515 -17.89 -18.82 8.88
CA LEU A 515 -18.41 -18.00 9.96
C LEU A 515 -19.52 -18.70 10.77
N ALA A 516 -20.42 -19.41 10.10
CA ALA A 516 -21.50 -20.16 10.76
C ALA A 516 -20.94 -21.27 11.67
N HIS A 517 -20.00 -22.06 11.14
CA HIS A 517 -19.31 -23.11 11.88
C HIS A 517 -18.50 -22.51 13.03
N LEU A 518 -17.79 -21.39 12.82
CA LEU A 518 -17.04 -20.72 13.88
C LEU A 518 -17.93 -20.26 15.04
N ILE A 519 -19.09 -19.67 14.75
CA ILE A 519 -20.04 -19.25 15.80
C ILE A 519 -20.50 -20.46 16.62
N ALA A 520 -20.86 -21.57 15.96
CA ALA A 520 -21.30 -22.79 16.63
C ALA A 520 -20.20 -23.40 17.50
N GLU A 521 -18.98 -23.53 16.98
CA GLU A 521 -17.86 -24.15 17.69
C GLU A 521 -17.34 -23.30 18.86
N VAL A 522 -17.37 -21.96 18.75
CA VAL A 522 -17.02 -21.08 19.87
C VAL A 522 -17.96 -21.31 21.07
N ASP A 523 -19.26 -21.44 20.82
CA ASP A 523 -20.24 -21.67 21.87
C ASP A 523 -20.18 -23.12 22.41
N LEU A 524 -19.85 -24.09 21.56
CA LEU A 524 -19.70 -25.49 21.96
C LEU A 524 -18.47 -25.72 22.87
N LEU A 525 -17.31 -25.18 22.49
CA LEU A 525 -16.04 -25.45 23.18
C LEU A 525 -15.81 -24.56 24.40
N TYR A 526 -16.18 -23.28 24.32
CA TYR A 526 -15.87 -22.29 25.36
C TYR A 526 -17.11 -21.74 26.07
N GLY A 527 -18.30 -22.16 25.65
CA GLY A 527 -19.57 -21.77 26.25
C GLY A 527 -20.05 -20.37 25.84
N PRO A 528 -21.35 -20.09 26.03
CA PRO A 528 -22.02 -18.86 25.57
C PRO A 528 -21.61 -17.59 26.34
N HIS A 529 -20.86 -17.74 27.44
CA HIS A 529 -20.42 -16.64 28.31
C HIS A 529 -18.92 -16.31 28.17
N SER A 530 -18.20 -16.93 27.22
CA SER A 530 -16.77 -16.65 27.00
C SER A 530 -16.52 -15.22 26.49
N PHE A 531 -15.39 -14.62 26.88
CA PHE A 531 -14.98 -13.29 26.43
C PHE A 531 -14.46 -13.31 24.99
N VAL A 532 -15.36 -13.04 24.04
CA VAL A 532 -15.12 -13.07 22.58
C VAL A 532 -13.83 -12.33 22.17
N SER A 533 -13.59 -11.14 22.73
CA SER A 533 -12.42 -10.32 22.37
C SER A 533 -11.07 -10.93 22.73
N ARG A 534 -11.01 -11.80 23.76
CA ARG A 534 -9.78 -12.50 24.17
C ARG A 534 -9.63 -13.88 23.51
N THR A 535 -10.73 -14.49 23.09
CA THR A 535 -10.74 -15.82 22.45
C THR A 535 -9.81 -15.84 21.24
N PHE A 536 -9.90 -14.83 20.36
CA PHE A 536 -9.16 -14.80 19.09
C PHE A 536 -7.73 -14.26 19.19
N SER A 537 -7.27 -13.85 20.37
CA SER A 537 -5.88 -13.41 20.59
C SER A 537 -5.00 -14.50 21.22
N GLN A 538 -5.55 -15.67 21.54
CA GLN A 538 -4.83 -16.77 22.18
C GLN A 538 -4.50 -17.87 21.17
N ALA A 539 -3.21 -18.20 21.04
CA ALA A 539 -2.72 -19.17 20.06
C ALA A 539 -3.24 -20.61 20.27
N ALA A 540 -3.39 -21.05 21.54
CA ALA A 540 -3.97 -22.36 21.83
C ALA A 540 -5.44 -22.42 21.37
N VAL A 541 -6.22 -21.42 21.77
CA VAL A 541 -7.65 -21.32 21.45
C VAL A 541 -7.91 -21.24 19.95
N CYS A 542 -7.13 -20.44 19.20
CA CYS A 542 -7.30 -20.34 17.75
C CYS A 542 -6.96 -21.65 17.03
N ARG A 543 -5.98 -22.42 17.52
CA ARG A 543 -5.67 -23.75 16.96
C ARG A 543 -6.79 -24.75 17.24
N ASP A 544 -7.30 -24.78 18.47
CA ASP A 544 -8.40 -25.67 18.85
C ASP A 544 -9.66 -25.35 18.03
N LEU A 545 -10.00 -24.07 17.88
CA LEU A 545 -11.14 -23.62 17.06
C LEU A 545 -10.93 -23.90 15.57
N ALA A 546 -9.75 -23.66 15.03
CA ALA A 546 -9.47 -23.94 13.63
C ALA A 546 -9.62 -25.44 13.33
N ALA A 547 -9.06 -26.31 14.18
CA ALA A 547 -9.20 -27.75 14.05
C ALA A 547 -10.67 -28.20 14.16
N ALA A 548 -11.40 -27.70 15.16
CA ALA A 548 -12.80 -28.06 15.37
C ALA A 548 -13.71 -27.64 14.20
N VAL A 549 -13.51 -26.42 13.67
CA VAL A 549 -14.28 -25.94 12.52
C VAL A 549 -13.91 -26.71 11.24
N LEU A 550 -12.63 -27.00 11.00
CA LEU A 550 -12.24 -27.81 9.83
C LEU A 550 -12.82 -29.23 9.89
N GLU A 551 -12.88 -29.83 11.09
CA GLU A 551 -13.53 -31.13 11.31
C GLU A 551 -15.06 -31.04 11.15
N SER A 552 -15.69 -29.94 11.58
CA SER A 552 -17.15 -29.77 11.49
C SER A 552 -17.63 -29.74 10.03
N PHE A 553 -16.84 -29.21 9.10
CA PHE A 553 -17.12 -29.29 7.66
C PHE A 553 -17.17 -30.72 7.11
N GLU A 554 -16.52 -31.69 7.74
CA GLU A 554 -16.50 -33.10 7.29
C GLU A 554 -17.66 -33.92 7.88
N ARG A 555 -18.38 -33.39 8.89
CA ARG A 555 -19.46 -34.09 9.58
C ARG A 555 -20.77 -34.05 8.75
N PRO A 556 -21.32 -35.21 8.35
CA PRO A 556 -22.57 -35.24 7.58
C PRO A 556 -23.75 -34.68 8.40
N GLY A 557 -24.46 -33.69 7.85
CA GLY A 557 -25.69 -33.14 8.45
C GLY A 557 -25.49 -32.05 9.51
N HIS A 558 -24.27 -31.56 9.71
CA HIS A 558 -23.96 -30.45 10.61
C HIS A 558 -23.49 -29.22 9.81
N ASP A 559 -24.41 -28.59 9.07
CA ASP A 559 -24.11 -27.35 8.34
C ASP A 559 -24.91 -26.20 8.99
N PRO A 560 -24.36 -25.54 10.02
CA PRO A 560 -25.05 -24.46 10.71
C PRO A 560 -25.35 -23.33 9.72
N GLU A 561 -26.60 -22.89 9.69
CA GLU A 561 -27.01 -21.77 8.83
C GLU A 561 -26.88 -20.45 9.60
N LEU A 562 -26.19 -19.48 9.00
CA LEU A 562 -26.15 -18.10 9.52
C LEU A 562 -27.55 -17.50 9.71
N ALA A 563 -28.54 -17.94 8.91
CA ALA A 563 -29.93 -17.51 9.00
C ALA A 563 -30.52 -17.68 10.41
N VAL A 564 -30.08 -18.69 11.17
CA VAL A 564 -30.52 -18.94 12.56
C VAL A 564 -30.13 -17.77 13.48
N TYR A 565 -29.03 -17.10 13.16
CA TYR A 565 -28.50 -15.98 13.92
C TYR A 565 -28.86 -14.62 13.31
N GLN A 566 -29.47 -14.56 12.13
CA GLN A 566 -29.81 -13.28 11.50
C GLN A 566 -30.99 -12.62 12.21
N ARG A 567 -30.99 -11.28 12.23
CA ARG A 567 -32.17 -10.53 12.70
C ARG A 567 -33.35 -10.88 11.78
N PRO A 568 -34.55 -11.20 12.31
CA PRO A 568 -35.73 -11.29 11.46
C PRO A 568 -35.90 -9.96 10.73
N PRO A 569 -36.33 -9.97 9.45
CA PRO A 569 -36.55 -8.73 8.71
C PRO A 569 -37.51 -7.87 9.53
N GLU A 570 -37.03 -6.74 10.03
CA GLU A 570 -37.87 -5.80 10.74
C GLU A 570 -39.00 -5.41 9.79
N SER A 571 -40.25 -5.76 10.12
CA SER A 571 -41.38 -5.00 9.60
C SER A 571 -41.05 -3.55 9.91
N ARG A 572 -40.86 -2.71 8.88
CA ARG A 572 -40.60 -1.28 9.05
C ARG A 572 -41.67 -0.74 10.00
N ARG A 573 -41.38 -0.65 11.30
CA ARG A 573 -42.22 0.08 12.24
C ARG A 573 -42.14 1.50 11.72
N GLY A 574 -43.25 1.97 11.17
CA GLY A 574 -43.37 3.29 10.57
C GLY A 574 -42.66 4.29 11.47
N ARG A 575 -41.76 5.07 10.87
CA ARG A 575 -41.06 6.18 11.53
C ARG A 575 -42.12 6.95 12.33
N ARG A 576 -41.97 7.05 13.66
CA ARG A 576 -42.93 7.78 14.52
C ARG A 576 -43.24 9.13 13.85
N PRO A 577 -44.51 9.42 13.50
CA PRO A 577 -44.84 10.67 12.84
C PRO A 577 -44.50 11.85 13.75
N ASN A 578 -44.19 12.98 13.15
CA ASN A 578 -43.88 14.21 13.88
C ASN A 578 -45.07 14.55 14.84
N PRO A 579 -44.84 14.60 16.17
CA PRO A 579 -45.90 14.81 17.16
C PRO A 579 -46.78 16.04 16.89
N VAL A 580 -46.18 17.14 16.43
CA VAL A 580 -46.91 18.39 16.11
C VAL A 580 -47.86 18.15 14.95
N ARG A 581 -47.36 17.51 13.88
CA ARG A 581 -48.16 17.23 12.69
C ARG A 581 -49.30 16.26 13.01
N LEU A 582 -49.04 15.23 13.82
CA LEU A 582 -50.06 14.28 14.27
C LEU A 582 -51.17 14.98 15.08
N LEU A 583 -50.80 15.85 16.02
CA LEU A 583 -51.76 16.59 16.85
C LEU A 583 -52.60 17.60 16.04
N VAL A 584 -51.99 18.28 15.07
CA VAL A 584 -52.68 19.23 14.17
C VAL A 584 -53.59 18.50 13.19
N ASP A 585 -53.09 17.46 12.51
CA ASP A 585 -53.84 16.72 11.49
C ASP A 585 -55.08 16.05 12.10
N GLN A 586 -54.97 15.53 13.33
CA GLN A 586 -56.09 14.92 14.06
C GLN A 586 -56.91 15.93 14.89
N ARG A 587 -56.59 17.22 14.83
CA ARG A 587 -57.24 18.30 15.60
C ARG A 587 -57.43 17.97 17.09
N ARG A 588 -56.43 17.33 17.69
CA ARG A 588 -56.52 16.84 19.08
C ARG A 588 -56.63 17.96 20.10
N LEU A 589 -56.04 19.11 19.77
CA LEU A 589 -56.10 20.31 20.59
C LEU A 589 -56.94 21.36 19.86
N PRO A 590 -57.98 21.92 20.52
CA PRO A 590 -58.69 23.09 20.01
C PRO A 590 -57.73 24.25 19.74
N GLU A 591 -58.02 25.04 18.71
CA GLU A 591 -57.29 26.30 18.50
C GLU A 591 -57.54 27.24 19.69
N GLY A 592 -56.48 27.84 20.23
CA GLY A 592 -56.56 28.68 21.42
C GLY A 592 -56.31 27.97 22.75
N THR A 593 -56.00 26.66 22.76
CA THR A 593 -55.67 25.93 24.01
C THR A 593 -54.45 26.52 24.68
N GLN A 594 -54.54 26.76 26.00
CA GLN A 594 -53.40 27.22 26.80
C GLN A 594 -52.44 26.08 27.10
N LEU A 595 -51.15 26.35 26.94
CA LEU A 595 -50.05 25.45 27.23
C LEU A 595 -49.09 26.11 28.21
N MET A 596 -48.60 25.31 29.14
CA MET A 596 -47.63 25.68 30.16
C MET A 596 -46.29 25.01 29.86
N TYR A 597 -45.24 25.82 29.88
CA TYR A 597 -43.85 25.38 29.81
C TYR A 597 -43.44 24.77 31.15
N HIS A 598 -42.85 23.58 31.10
CA HIS A 598 -42.33 22.86 32.26
C HIS A 598 -40.83 22.65 32.07
N PRO A 599 -39.98 23.52 32.65
CA PRO A 599 -38.54 23.37 32.53
C PRO A 599 -38.07 22.06 33.20
N GLY A 600 -37.09 21.40 32.60
CA GLY A 600 -36.39 20.30 33.26
C GLY A 600 -35.50 20.79 34.43
N PRO A 601 -35.00 19.91 35.30
CA PRO A 601 -34.24 20.31 36.50
C PRO A 601 -33.05 21.25 36.20
N ARG A 602 -32.30 20.96 35.13
CA ARG A 602 -31.16 21.78 34.69
C ARG A 602 -31.58 23.10 34.05
N GLU A 603 -32.72 23.13 33.38
CA GLU A 603 -33.28 24.34 32.78
C GLU A 603 -33.82 25.25 33.90
N ASP A 604 -34.50 24.68 34.89
CA ASP A 604 -35.05 25.40 36.03
C ASP A 604 -33.94 26.04 36.89
N GLU A 605 -32.84 25.33 37.12
CA GLU A 605 -31.66 25.88 37.80
C GLU A 605 -31.03 27.05 37.03
N ALA A 606 -31.01 26.99 35.69
CA ALA A 606 -30.32 27.99 34.86
C ALA A 606 -31.17 29.23 34.53
N ILE A 607 -32.46 29.06 34.24
CA ILE A 607 -33.35 30.14 33.79
C ILE A 607 -34.58 30.33 34.67
N GLY A 608 -34.72 29.59 35.77
CA GLY A 608 -35.90 29.63 36.64
C GLY A 608 -36.16 31.00 37.24
N GLU A 609 -35.14 31.71 37.72
CA GLU A 609 -35.30 33.09 38.21
C GLU A 609 -35.82 34.03 37.12
N TRP A 610 -35.31 33.86 35.89
CA TRP A 610 -35.75 34.64 34.74
C TRP A 610 -37.19 34.30 34.33
N LEU A 611 -37.60 33.02 34.36
CA LEU A 611 -38.98 32.63 34.08
C LEU A 611 -39.95 33.16 35.15
N ASN A 612 -39.58 33.08 36.43
CA ASN A 612 -40.40 33.52 37.56
C ASN A 612 -40.61 35.04 37.62
N ALA A 613 -39.75 35.82 36.94
CA ALA A 613 -39.88 37.27 36.87
C ALA A 613 -41.12 37.75 36.08
N ASP A 614 -41.67 36.93 35.18
CA ASP A 614 -42.88 37.24 34.42
C ASP A 614 -43.69 35.96 34.14
N PRO A 615 -44.88 35.81 34.76
CA PRO A 615 -45.73 34.63 34.58
C PRO A 615 -46.09 34.33 33.12
N ASN A 616 -46.08 35.33 32.23
CA ASN A 616 -46.38 35.13 30.81
C ASN A 616 -45.28 34.33 30.10
N ARG A 617 -44.07 34.24 30.66
CA ARG A 617 -42.96 33.47 30.06
C ARG A 617 -43.22 31.96 30.07
N PHE A 618 -44.02 31.49 31.03
CA PHE A 618 -44.43 30.09 31.09
C PHE A 618 -45.57 29.75 30.12
N MET A 619 -46.31 30.74 29.61
CA MET A 619 -47.57 30.52 28.90
C MET A 619 -47.41 30.64 27.38
N ALA A 620 -48.00 29.70 26.66
CA ALA A 620 -48.17 29.78 25.22
C ALA A 620 -49.57 29.31 24.81
N THR A 621 -50.11 29.90 23.75
CA THR A 621 -51.38 29.49 23.17
C THR A 621 -51.13 28.59 21.96
N TRP A 622 -51.79 27.43 21.93
CA TRP A 622 -51.74 26.50 20.81
C TRP A 622 -52.49 27.05 19.60
N THR A 623 -51.85 26.93 18.44
CA THR A 623 -52.39 27.24 17.12
C THR A 623 -52.24 26.00 16.25
N ASN A 624 -53.19 25.76 15.35
CA ASN A 624 -53.17 24.59 14.46
C ASN A 624 -52.21 24.79 13.26
N ASP A 625 -51.02 25.30 13.52
CA ASP A 625 -49.93 25.49 12.55
C ASP A 625 -48.89 24.37 12.71
N THR A 626 -48.62 23.63 11.63
CA THR A 626 -47.71 22.48 11.67
C THR A 626 -46.23 22.82 11.85
N ALA A 627 -45.83 24.07 11.65
CA ALA A 627 -44.44 24.53 11.72
C ALA A 627 -44.17 25.37 12.98
N LYS A 628 -45.08 26.28 13.32
CA LYS A 628 -44.97 27.20 14.47
C LYS A 628 -46.26 27.20 15.32
N PRO A 629 -46.57 26.09 16.01
CA PRO A 629 -47.84 25.92 16.70
C PRO A 629 -48.00 26.79 17.95
N LEU A 630 -46.95 27.45 18.47
CA LEU A 630 -47.04 28.21 19.72
C LEU A 630 -47.10 29.71 19.46
N LEU A 631 -48.07 30.37 20.08
CA LEU A 631 -48.12 31.82 20.26
C LEU A 631 -47.68 32.13 21.70
N TRP A 632 -46.48 32.71 21.87
CA TRP A 632 -45.92 32.97 23.20
C TRP A 632 -46.60 34.16 23.86
N ALA A 633 -46.98 34.04 25.14
CA ALA A 633 -47.74 35.07 25.83
C ALA A 633 -46.90 36.31 26.20
N ALA A 634 -45.57 36.18 26.30
CA ALA A 634 -44.70 37.29 26.71
C ALA A 634 -44.45 38.32 25.58
N ASP A 635 -44.40 37.88 24.32
CA ASP A 635 -44.11 38.76 23.17
C ASP A 635 -45.16 38.72 22.05
N GLY A 636 -46.14 37.82 22.12
CA GLY A 636 -47.15 37.62 21.07
C GLY A 636 -46.60 37.00 19.77
N GLY A 637 -45.36 36.51 19.77
CA GLY A 637 -44.68 35.91 18.63
C GLY A 637 -45.04 34.44 18.41
N ARG A 638 -44.86 33.96 17.17
CA ARG A 638 -45.09 32.55 16.80
C ARG A 638 -43.80 31.75 16.71
N TYR A 639 -43.79 30.57 17.33
CA TYR A 639 -42.61 29.75 17.48
C TYR A 639 -42.89 28.25 17.30
N SER A 640 -41.85 27.51 16.91
CA SER A 640 -41.86 26.04 17.04
C SER A 640 -41.64 25.64 18.49
N LEU A 641 -42.03 24.42 18.87
CA LEU A 641 -41.93 23.92 20.25
C LEU A 641 -40.50 24.04 20.83
N ALA A 642 -39.50 23.60 20.06
CA ALA A 642 -38.09 23.71 20.45
C ALA A 642 -37.53 25.12 20.22
N GLY A 643 -38.00 25.82 19.18
CA GLY A 643 -37.54 27.17 18.84
C GLY A 643 -37.87 28.18 19.93
N LEU A 644 -39.04 28.09 20.57
CA LEU A 644 -39.40 28.96 21.69
C LEU A 644 -38.49 28.72 22.90
N ILE A 645 -38.15 27.47 23.18
CA ILE A 645 -37.27 27.11 24.31
C ILE A 645 -35.87 27.68 24.10
N VAL A 646 -35.29 27.48 22.91
CA VAL A 646 -33.99 28.06 22.56
C VAL A 646 -34.03 29.60 22.59
N HIS A 647 -35.16 30.19 22.18
CA HIS A 647 -35.35 31.64 22.27
C HIS A 647 -35.35 32.13 23.73
N MET A 648 -36.06 31.43 24.63
CA MET A 648 -36.06 31.71 26.08
C MET A 648 -34.65 31.60 26.68
N TRP A 649 -33.89 30.54 26.34
CA TRP A 649 -32.51 30.37 26.82
C TRP A 649 -31.59 31.52 26.43
N ARG A 650 -31.72 32.01 25.19
CA ARG A 650 -30.95 33.16 24.71
C ARG A 650 -31.34 34.45 25.42
N GLN A 651 -32.64 34.69 25.66
CA GLN A 651 -33.08 35.87 26.40
C GLN A 651 -32.67 35.84 27.88
N ALA A 652 -32.54 34.65 28.46
CA ALA A 652 -32.08 34.44 29.82
C ALA A 652 -30.54 34.47 29.97
N GLY A 653 -29.78 34.47 28.87
CA GLY A 653 -28.31 34.52 28.90
C GLY A 653 -27.63 33.22 29.35
N TRP A 654 -28.21 32.06 29.03
CA TRP A 654 -27.64 30.77 29.43
C TRP A 654 -26.56 30.28 28.45
N ASP A 655 -25.28 30.50 28.79
CA ASP A 655 -24.12 30.21 27.91
C ASP A 655 -23.87 28.70 27.67
N ASP A 656 -24.21 27.84 28.64
CA ASP A 656 -24.02 26.38 28.57
C ASP A 656 -25.24 25.62 28.03
N ALA A 657 -26.17 26.31 27.36
CA ALA A 657 -27.40 25.70 26.86
C ALA A 657 -27.13 24.64 25.77
N PRO A 658 -27.84 23.50 25.76
CA PRO A 658 -27.66 22.47 24.74
C PRO A 658 -28.12 22.94 23.36
N LEU A 659 -27.48 22.44 22.30
CA LEU A 659 -27.78 22.83 20.90
C LEU A 659 -29.16 22.39 20.40
N ALA A 660 -29.82 21.46 21.09
CA ALA A 660 -31.13 20.93 20.73
C ALA A 660 -31.95 20.50 21.97
N VAL A 661 -33.28 20.57 21.85
CA VAL A 661 -34.22 20.18 22.90
C VAL A 661 -35.44 19.47 22.33
N GLN A 662 -35.95 18.48 23.06
CA GLN A 662 -37.19 17.80 22.73
C GLN A 662 -38.38 18.69 23.15
N GLY A 663 -38.81 19.58 22.26
CA GLY A 663 -39.83 20.59 22.60
C GLY A 663 -41.17 20.00 23.05
N SER A 664 -41.64 18.89 22.47
CA SER A 664 -42.96 18.31 22.78
C SER A 664 -43.10 17.74 24.18
N THR A 665 -42.01 17.42 24.87
CA THR A 665 -42.05 16.93 26.26
C THR A 665 -42.08 18.05 27.28
N ARG A 666 -41.84 19.29 26.86
CA ARG A 666 -41.73 20.47 27.74
C ARG A 666 -42.97 21.35 27.79
N TRP A 667 -43.91 21.13 26.87
CA TRP A 667 -45.18 21.85 26.82
C TRP A 667 -46.30 20.90 27.22
N ALA A 668 -47.12 21.32 28.19
CA ALA A 668 -48.26 20.54 28.67
C ALA A 668 -49.47 21.45 28.87
N MET A 669 -50.67 20.85 28.89
CA MET A 669 -51.84 21.60 29.36
C MET A 669 -51.68 21.86 30.87
N PRO A 670 -52.19 22.99 31.41
CA PRO A 670 -52.15 23.26 32.85
C PRO A 670 -52.75 22.09 33.65
N GLY A 671 -51.93 21.38 34.43
CA GLY A 671 -52.34 20.19 35.20
C GLY A 671 -52.69 18.94 34.36
N GLY A 672 -52.31 18.91 33.09
CA GLY A 672 -52.62 17.82 32.14
C GLY A 672 -51.38 17.19 31.48
N PRO A 673 -51.57 16.26 30.53
CA PRO A 673 -50.49 15.57 29.84
C PRO A 673 -49.63 16.51 28.97
N THR A 674 -48.39 16.09 28.68
CA THR A 674 -47.53 16.79 27.73
C THR A 674 -48.02 16.60 26.30
N LEU A 675 -47.60 17.48 25.38
CA LEU A 675 -47.87 17.28 23.95
C LEU A 675 -47.29 15.95 23.44
N SER A 676 -46.18 15.48 24.03
CA SER A 676 -45.59 14.18 23.72
C SER A 676 -46.50 13.03 24.14
N ASP A 677 -47.10 13.11 25.33
CA ASP A 677 -48.00 12.08 25.83
C ASP A 677 -49.29 12.01 24.98
N LEU A 678 -49.86 13.17 24.65
CA LEU A 678 -51.03 13.26 23.77
C LEU A 678 -50.77 12.70 22.37
N ALA A 679 -49.59 12.94 21.81
CA ALA A 679 -49.21 12.38 20.51
C ALA A 679 -48.98 10.86 20.60
N GLN A 680 -48.48 10.37 21.73
CA GLN A 680 -48.27 8.94 21.96
C GLN A 680 -49.60 8.19 22.13
N GLU A 681 -50.55 8.75 22.88
CA GLU A 681 -51.93 8.22 23.00
C GLU A 681 -52.59 8.10 21.63
N LEU A 682 -52.59 9.17 20.84
CA LEU A 682 -53.15 9.17 19.49
C LEU A 682 -52.49 8.14 18.57
N TRP A 683 -51.17 8.00 18.66
CA TRP A 683 -50.45 7.02 17.85
C TRP A 683 -50.91 5.60 18.16
N HIS A 684 -51.07 5.26 19.45
CA HIS A 684 -51.60 3.97 19.88
C HIS A 684 -53.06 3.75 19.48
N GLU A 685 -53.89 4.81 19.49
CA GLU A 685 -55.28 4.77 19.00
C GLU A 685 -55.32 4.49 17.48
N THR A 686 -54.47 5.14 16.68
CA THR A 686 -54.41 4.88 15.23
C THR A 686 -53.91 3.48 14.88
N GLN A 687 -52.96 2.92 15.65
CA GLN A 687 -52.47 1.55 15.40
C GLN A 687 -53.48 0.46 15.78
N THR A 688 -54.31 0.71 16.78
CA THR A 688 -55.36 -0.24 17.17
C THR A 688 -56.56 -0.21 16.21
N ALA A 689 -56.86 0.94 15.59
CA ALA A 689 -57.89 1.07 14.56
C ALA A 689 -57.54 0.39 13.22
N GLU A 690 -56.26 0.36 12.82
CA GLU A 690 -55.81 -0.33 11.60
C GLU A 690 -55.74 -1.87 11.74
N SER A 691 -55.93 -2.40 12.95
CA SER A 691 -55.79 -3.84 13.25
C SER A 691 -57.09 -4.66 13.10
N TYR A 692 -58.18 -4.09 12.57
CA TYR A 692 -59.39 -4.85 12.19
C TYR A 692 -59.94 -4.47 10.81
N PRO A 693 -59.56 -5.23 9.77
CA PRO A 693 -60.43 -5.48 8.63
C PRO A 693 -60.77 -6.97 8.52
N GLY A 694 -62.02 -7.32 8.81
CA GLY A 694 -62.70 -8.48 8.24
C GLY A 694 -62.90 -9.69 9.15
N GLU A 695 -64.15 -9.89 9.60
CA GLU A 695 -64.79 -11.21 9.60
C GLU A 695 -66.31 -11.07 9.76
N SER A 696 -67.05 -11.29 8.66
CA SER A 696 -68.36 -11.99 8.61
C SER A 696 -69.00 -11.80 7.22
N GLY A 697 -68.33 -12.30 6.18
CA GLY A 697 -68.97 -12.70 4.92
C GLY A 697 -69.16 -14.22 4.96
N GLY A 698 -70.41 -14.67 4.85
CA GLY A 698 -70.85 -15.99 5.26
C GLY A 698 -70.35 -17.17 4.44
N ASP A 699 -70.39 -18.35 5.08
CA ASP A 699 -70.38 -19.64 4.41
C ASP A 699 -71.64 -20.41 4.82
N VAL A 700 -72.58 -20.51 3.88
CA VAL A 700 -73.82 -21.28 3.97
C VAL A 700 -73.49 -22.70 3.52
N ARG A 701 -73.25 -23.60 4.47
CA ARG A 701 -73.28 -25.04 4.18
C ARG A 701 -74.73 -25.50 4.09
N ARG A 702 -75.10 -25.90 2.87
CA ARG A 702 -76.28 -26.72 2.57
C ARG A 702 -76.01 -28.15 3.05
N GLU A 703 -76.81 -28.62 4.00
CA GLU A 703 -77.05 -30.05 4.22
C GLU A 703 -78.32 -30.43 3.45
N ASP A 704 -78.14 -31.22 2.39
CA ASP A 704 -79.23 -31.94 1.74
C ASP A 704 -79.56 -33.18 2.57
N GLY A 705 -80.79 -33.25 3.06
CA GLY A 705 -81.39 -34.49 3.55
C GLY A 705 -82.21 -35.15 2.44
N THR A 706 -82.13 -36.47 2.31
CA THR A 706 -83.31 -37.38 2.25
C THR A 706 -82.92 -38.87 2.22
N ASN A 707 -83.30 -39.55 3.31
CA ASN A 707 -83.98 -40.86 3.47
C ASN A 707 -83.66 -42.08 2.58
N GLY A 708 -83.55 -43.23 3.27
CA GLY A 708 -83.91 -44.54 2.71
C GLY A 708 -83.64 -45.76 3.61
N ALA A 709 -84.72 -46.29 4.20
CA ALA A 709 -84.94 -47.62 4.82
C ALA A 709 -84.44 -47.87 6.26
#